data_AF-A0A0F9SM32-F1
#
_entry.id   AF-A0A0F9SM32-F1
#
_cell.length_a   1.000
_cell.length_b   1.000
_cell.length_c   1.000
_cell.angle_alpha   90.00
_cell.angle_beta   90.00
_cell.angle_gamma   90.00
#
_symmetry.space_group_name_H-M   'P 1'
#
loop_
_entity.id
_entity.type
_entity.pdbx_description
1 polymer ?
#
loop_
_entity_poly.entity_id
_entity_poly.type
_entity_poly.pdbx_seq_one_letter_code
_entity_poly.pdbx_strand_id
1 'polypeptide(L)'
;MGISDRIEGSVEKWRKKWGGALGNFLGGVINKGGQLFLLGMEPGVQDMMRATLIRVRNNPQAPKELRDAIDGALGKADVWRSISGWLWYIVGWIPAMLSSGASQARMIEYDIELLNQTFRLDPASVVTAWRRDPAKYEKYFQDLRELGWSEDRLEVLKFITLYLPDASVLVNWSAKEVFEPEMITKYGLDDEFEGLDLSLFAKAGVSVEQAKNFWRAHWEHPELRTIVEMLRRTDFSEDDMKEWFRLVEIPPFWRDKLIEISYEVPTRVDVRRWWDMRTISEERLREIYIHQGYHGENLEDYIRWTKVYTDFPVMMARFRNGWITEQDIRDWLAGLGIPSERIEEFIQEKTKPEKTERVIKERDLTKTDIIKGVKAETITRSQATELLTDLGYDEDEAAIILETNIPLDEVETVARDRELTKGDIKAAVKAELMTEEEAISRLQELRYSLADARILATIYISLIPIEKVEKQRELAKGDITKALRQGIIGPPEALVLLTGLRYSAEDADFIIQANLPAPAMVEEEKVRQLQKSDIRSALKTGKITRDQAEARLEDIDYFPEDAAFLVDIYQRLTELAKVTKPREASKADIVLGVKNGIITPEDGFVMLQEVGFTDEASEFILEVRIERSPFSPINFEEFKDRSIMFTKATGKAPREGTEELRAAAAEVVRLTKDVEALRASVKDEERKLSKEAADAGLAPPKLKKLRVTLHRAEATLQLAKDNYDKARAAWRHASAET
;
A
#
# COMPACT_ATOMS: atom_id res chain seq x y z
N MET A 1 46.82 -33.84 -74.73
CA MET A 1 46.70 -32.41 -75.12
C MET A 1 45.45 -32.28 -75.96
N GLY A 2 44.45 -31.62 -75.41
CA GLY A 2 43.11 -31.59 -75.98
C GLY A 2 43.03 -30.62 -77.16
N ILE A 3 42.05 -30.84 -78.04
CA ILE A 3 41.70 -29.94 -79.15
C ILE A 3 41.44 -28.51 -78.63
N SER A 4 41.03 -28.36 -77.37
CA SER A 4 40.88 -27.09 -76.65
C SER A 4 42.17 -26.25 -76.62
N ASP A 5 43.31 -26.86 -76.30
CA ASP A 5 44.59 -26.15 -76.14
C ASP A 5 45.11 -25.59 -77.48
N ARG A 6 44.78 -26.26 -78.58
CA ARG A 6 45.13 -25.81 -79.95
C ARG A 6 44.20 -24.71 -80.47
N ILE A 7 42.94 -24.69 -80.03
CA ILE A 7 41.97 -23.64 -80.40
C ILE A 7 42.29 -22.35 -79.64
N GLU A 8 42.58 -22.42 -78.34
CA GLU A 8 43.00 -21.26 -77.54
C GLU A 8 44.28 -20.61 -78.10
N GLY A 9 45.31 -21.42 -78.43
CA GLY A 9 46.54 -20.90 -79.02
C GLY A 9 46.37 -20.24 -80.40
N SER A 10 45.34 -20.63 -81.16
CA SER A 10 45.04 -20.07 -82.49
C SER A 10 44.20 -18.79 -82.41
N VAL A 11 43.25 -18.74 -81.46
CA VAL A 11 42.43 -17.56 -81.18
C VAL A 11 43.28 -16.43 -80.58
N GLU A 12 44.20 -16.75 -79.67
CA GLU A 12 45.12 -15.77 -79.07
C GLU A 12 46.04 -15.12 -80.11
N LYS A 13 46.48 -15.92 -81.09
CA LYS A 13 47.34 -15.46 -82.20
C LYS A 13 46.56 -14.59 -83.20
N TRP A 14 45.29 -14.91 -83.45
CA TRP A 14 44.39 -14.12 -84.28
C TRP A 14 44.05 -12.77 -83.62
N ARG A 15 43.75 -12.79 -82.32
CA ARG A 15 43.47 -11.62 -81.48
C ARG A 15 44.66 -10.65 -81.41
N LYS A 16 45.89 -11.17 -81.26
CA LYS A 16 47.12 -10.36 -81.32
C LYS A 16 47.41 -9.77 -82.70
N LYS A 17 47.12 -10.49 -83.79
CA LYS A 17 47.46 -10.06 -85.16
C LYS A 17 46.46 -9.05 -85.74
N TRP A 18 45.17 -9.20 -85.44
CA TRP A 18 44.11 -8.35 -86.01
C TRP A 18 43.51 -7.35 -85.03
N GLY A 19 43.66 -7.54 -83.72
CA GLY A 19 43.08 -6.64 -82.71
C GLY A 19 43.60 -5.20 -82.78
N GLY A 20 44.90 -5.01 -83.06
CA GLY A 20 45.48 -3.68 -83.23
C GLY A 20 45.04 -2.96 -84.52
N ALA A 21 44.90 -3.70 -85.62
CA ALA A 21 44.50 -3.13 -86.91
C ALA A 21 43.00 -2.79 -86.95
N LEU A 22 42.14 -3.65 -86.36
CA LEU A 22 40.70 -3.40 -86.24
C LEU A 22 40.41 -2.29 -85.23
N GLY A 23 41.16 -2.22 -84.13
CA GLY A 23 41.07 -1.15 -83.13
C GLY A 23 41.45 0.22 -83.68
N ASN A 24 42.49 0.28 -84.52
CA ASN A 24 42.88 1.54 -85.18
C ASN A 24 41.92 1.94 -86.31
N PHE A 25 41.38 1.00 -87.07
CA PHE A 25 40.38 1.27 -88.11
C PHE A 25 39.04 1.75 -87.52
N LEU A 26 38.51 1.05 -86.52
CA LEU A 26 37.31 1.46 -85.79
C LEU A 26 37.53 2.77 -85.03
N GLY A 27 38.70 2.96 -84.42
CA GLY A 27 39.09 4.22 -83.78
C GLY A 27 39.11 5.41 -84.76
N GLY A 28 39.55 5.20 -86.00
CA GLY A 28 39.53 6.21 -87.06
C GLY A 28 38.12 6.56 -87.57
N VAL A 29 37.24 5.55 -87.69
CA VAL A 29 35.83 5.73 -88.09
C VAL A 29 35.02 6.42 -86.99
N ILE A 30 35.27 6.09 -85.71
CA ILE A 30 34.57 6.63 -84.54
C ILE A 30 35.05 8.06 -84.21
N ASN A 31 36.34 8.37 -84.35
CA ASN A 31 36.81 9.76 -84.15
C ASN A 31 36.24 10.71 -85.21
N LYS A 32 36.17 10.28 -86.47
CA LYS A 32 35.51 11.08 -87.52
C LYS A 32 33.99 11.14 -87.34
N GLY A 33 33.36 10.04 -86.92
CA GLY A 33 31.92 9.98 -86.64
C GLY A 33 31.49 10.84 -85.46
N GLY A 34 32.25 10.83 -84.36
CA GLY A 34 32.01 11.67 -83.17
C GLY A 34 32.22 13.16 -83.44
N GLN A 35 33.19 13.52 -84.29
CA GLN A 35 33.37 14.91 -84.74
C GLN A 35 32.23 15.37 -85.64
N LEU A 36 31.76 14.54 -86.58
CA LEU A 36 30.62 14.83 -87.45
C LEU A 36 29.29 14.93 -86.68
N PHE A 37 29.11 14.11 -85.64
CA PHE A 37 27.93 14.14 -84.77
C PHE A 37 27.85 15.42 -83.93
N LEU A 38 28.97 15.87 -83.36
CA LEU A 38 29.04 17.08 -82.53
C LEU A 38 28.96 18.38 -83.35
N LEU A 39 29.55 18.39 -84.55
CA LEU A 39 29.48 19.53 -85.48
C LEU A 39 28.11 19.70 -86.15
N GLY A 40 27.28 18.65 -86.15
CA GLY A 40 25.92 18.66 -86.69
C GLY A 40 24.82 19.00 -85.67
N MET A 41 25.14 19.21 -84.40
CA MET A 41 24.17 19.56 -83.37
C MET A 41 23.74 21.03 -83.48
N GLU A 42 22.44 21.29 -83.32
CA GLU A 42 21.93 22.65 -83.22
C GLU A 42 22.56 23.40 -82.02
N PRO A 43 22.82 24.72 -82.14
CA PRO A 43 23.44 25.52 -81.09
C PRO A 43 22.77 25.38 -79.70
N GLY A 44 21.45 25.23 -79.65
CA GLY A 44 20.71 25.04 -78.38
C GLY A 44 21.05 23.72 -77.66
N VAL A 45 21.37 22.66 -78.39
CA VAL A 45 21.79 21.37 -77.82
C VAL A 45 23.23 21.46 -77.30
N GLN A 46 24.08 22.22 -78.01
CA GLN A 46 25.44 22.49 -77.59
C GLN A 46 25.50 23.30 -76.28
N ASP A 47 24.63 24.30 -76.14
CA ASP A 47 24.51 25.12 -74.93
C ASP A 47 23.94 24.32 -73.76
N MET A 48 22.94 23.48 -74.00
CA MET A 48 22.40 22.55 -73.00
C MET A 48 23.49 21.60 -72.48
N MET A 49 24.29 21.00 -73.37
CA MET A 49 25.39 20.12 -72.97
C MET A 49 26.46 20.86 -72.15
N ARG A 50 26.82 22.08 -72.53
CA ARG A 50 27.73 22.92 -71.74
C ARG A 50 27.18 23.22 -70.34
N ALA A 51 25.91 23.59 -70.24
CA ALA A 51 25.26 23.88 -68.96
C ALA A 51 25.20 22.63 -68.05
N THR A 52 25.01 21.45 -68.62
CA THR A 52 25.04 20.17 -67.88
C THR A 52 26.44 19.83 -67.41
N LEU A 53 27.48 20.01 -68.23
CA LEU A 53 28.87 19.79 -67.84
C LEU A 53 29.30 20.71 -66.69
N ILE A 54 28.90 21.99 -66.73
CA ILE A 54 29.16 22.94 -65.65
C ILE A 54 28.44 22.52 -64.36
N ARG A 55 27.21 22.01 -64.44
CA ARG A 55 26.48 21.46 -63.29
C ARG A 55 27.18 20.25 -62.67
N VAL A 56 27.62 19.30 -63.49
CA VAL A 56 28.36 18.11 -63.03
C VAL A 56 29.70 18.49 -62.40
N ARG A 57 30.43 19.44 -63.01
CA ARG A 57 31.69 20.00 -62.47
C ARG A 57 31.50 20.60 -61.07
N ASN A 58 30.43 21.38 -60.90
CA ASN A 58 30.17 22.09 -59.65
C ASN A 58 29.49 21.22 -58.57
N ASN A 59 29.11 19.98 -58.89
CA ASN A 59 28.51 19.06 -57.91
C ASN A 59 29.60 18.48 -56.98
N PRO A 60 29.54 18.70 -55.66
CA PRO A 60 30.54 18.21 -54.72
C PRO A 60 30.65 16.67 -54.66
N GLN A 61 29.55 15.97 -55.00
CA GLN A 61 29.46 14.51 -54.99
C GLN A 61 29.92 13.87 -56.30
N ALA A 62 30.19 14.67 -57.34
CA ALA A 62 30.76 14.14 -58.58
C ALA A 62 32.19 13.61 -58.32
N PRO A 63 32.57 12.46 -58.92
CA PRO A 63 33.93 11.92 -58.82
C PRO A 63 34.99 12.97 -59.16
N LYS A 64 36.08 13.01 -58.42
CA LYS A 64 37.12 14.05 -58.58
C LYS A 64 37.74 13.98 -59.98
N GLU A 65 37.97 12.77 -60.48
CA GLU A 65 38.51 12.51 -61.82
C GLU A 65 37.57 13.06 -62.91
N LEU A 66 36.26 13.02 -62.67
CA LEU A 66 35.23 13.54 -63.58
C LEU A 66 35.23 15.08 -63.57
N ARG A 67 35.33 15.71 -62.40
CA ARG A 67 35.40 17.17 -62.27
C ARG A 67 36.68 17.73 -62.90
N ASP A 68 37.82 17.09 -62.62
CA ASP A 68 39.13 17.46 -63.18
C ASP A 68 39.17 17.30 -64.72
N ALA A 69 38.50 16.27 -65.26
CA ALA A 69 38.36 16.07 -66.70
C ALA A 69 37.48 17.14 -67.37
N ILE A 70 36.39 17.59 -66.71
CA ILE A 70 35.54 18.67 -67.21
C ILE A 70 36.29 20.01 -67.17
N ASP A 71 37.06 20.27 -66.10
CA ASP A 71 37.94 21.44 -65.97
C ASP A 71 38.98 21.52 -67.09
N GLY A 72 39.62 20.40 -67.41
CA GLY A 72 40.58 20.31 -68.52
C GLY A 72 39.96 20.50 -69.91
N ALA A 73 38.66 20.20 -70.07
CA ALA A 73 37.94 20.33 -71.34
C ALA A 73 37.41 21.75 -71.58
N LEU A 74 37.02 22.48 -70.54
CA LEU A 74 36.51 23.85 -70.63
C LEU A 74 37.61 24.90 -70.87
N GLY A 75 38.88 24.57 -70.63
CA GLY A 75 40.03 25.47 -70.75
C GLY A 75 40.75 25.49 -72.11
N LYS A 76 40.33 24.72 -73.11
CA LYS A 76 40.98 24.66 -74.44
C LYS A 76 40.09 25.25 -75.53
N ALA A 77 40.69 25.95 -76.49
CA ALA A 77 40.01 26.69 -77.57
C ALA A 77 39.12 25.82 -78.50
N ASP A 78 39.23 24.49 -78.40
CA ASP A 78 38.41 23.55 -79.16
C ASP A 78 37.75 22.53 -78.22
N VAL A 79 36.81 23.05 -77.41
CA VAL A 79 36.04 22.35 -76.37
C VAL A 79 35.44 21.04 -76.90
N TRP A 80 35.03 21.01 -78.17
CA TRP A 80 34.34 19.89 -78.81
C TRP A 80 35.26 18.70 -79.13
N ARG A 81 36.55 18.94 -79.34
CA ARG A 81 37.56 17.90 -79.55
C ARG A 81 37.95 17.17 -78.26
N SER A 82 37.64 17.77 -77.10
CA SER A 82 37.75 17.14 -75.79
C SER A 82 36.45 16.42 -75.38
N ILE A 83 35.29 16.89 -75.85
CA ILE A 83 33.98 16.24 -75.67
C ILE A 83 33.88 14.91 -76.47
N SER A 84 34.58 14.75 -77.59
CA SER A 84 34.65 13.46 -78.30
C SER A 84 35.35 12.35 -77.50
N GLY A 85 36.23 12.70 -76.57
CA GLY A 85 36.79 11.76 -75.57
C GLY A 85 35.76 11.39 -74.48
N TRP A 86 34.84 12.30 -74.19
CA TRP A 86 33.67 12.09 -73.30
C TRP A 86 32.64 11.14 -73.91
N LEU A 87 32.38 11.25 -75.22
CA LEU A 87 31.57 10.27 -75.96
C LEU A 87 32.17 8.88 -75.85
N TRP A 88 33.50 8.71 -75.83
CA TRP A 88 34.13 7.40 -75.58
C TRP A 88 33.84 6.88 -74.16
N TYR A 89 33.78 7.76 -73.16
CA TYR A 89 33.47 7.43 -71.76
C TYR A 89 31.96 7.29 -71.48
N ILE A 90 31.06 7.62 -72.40
CA ILE A 90 29.61 7.33 -72.28
C ILE A 90 29.23 6.18 -73.22
N VAL A 91 29.71 6.20 -74.46
CA VAL A 91 29.49 5.16 -75.48
C VAL A 91 30.25 3.88 -75.12
N GLY A 92 31.39 3.97 -74.45
CA GLY A 92 32.10 2.81 -73.88
C GLY A 92 31.30 2.05 -72.82
N TRP A 93 30.26 2.67 -72.24
CA TRP A 93 29.34 2.04 -71.30
C TRP A 93 28.15 1.38 -71.99
N ILE A 94 27.90 1.65 -73.27
CA ILE A 94 26.81 1.01 -74.02
C ILE A 94 27.10 -0.50 -74.20
N PRO A 95 28.32 -0.95 -74.55
CA PRO A 95 28.68 -2.37 -74.50
C PRO A 95 28.56 -2.97 -73.09
N ALA A 96 28.92 -2.23 -72.04
CA ALA A 96 28.82 -2.70 -70.65
C ALA A 96 27.37 -2.81 -70.14
N MET A 97 26.48 -1.88 -70.55
CA MET A 97 25.03 -1.93 -70.35
C MET A 97 24.39 -3.11 -71.08
N LEU A 98 24.89 -3.46 -72.27
CA LEU A 98 24.39 -4.58 -73.06
C LEU A 98 25.00 -5.93 -72.64
N SER A 99 26.17 -5.94 -71.97
CA SER A 99 26.90 -7.17 -71.61
C SER A 99 26.84 -7.56 -70.13
N SER A 100 26.47 -6.66 -69.22
CA SER A 100 26.37 -6.94 -67.78
C SER A 100 25.00 -6.53 -67.26
N GLY A 101 24.29 -7.45 -66.62
CA GLY A 101 22.86 -7.33 -66.29
C GLY A 101 22.46 -6.13 -65.44
N ALA A 102 21.16 -6.04 -65.15
CA ALA A 102 20.41 -4.91 -64.58
C ALA A 102 20.96 -4.20 -63.30
N SER A 103 22.11 -4.58 -62.75
CA SER A 103 22.74 -3.93 -61.58
C SER A 103 23.62 -2.73 -61.93
N GLN A 104 24.43 -2.81 -63.00
CA GLN A 104 25.29 -1.69 -63.41
C GLN A 104 24.49 -0.52 -64.02
N ALA A 105 23.43 -0.83 -64.78
CA ALA A 105 22.50 0.17 -65.29
C ALA A 105 21.81 0.96 -64.16
N ARG A 106 21.40 0.28 -63.07
CA ARG A 106 20.78 0.93 -61.90
C ARG A 106 21.73 1.86 -61.13
N MET A 107 23.02 1.53 -61.06
CA MET A 107 24.03 2.42 -60.45
C MET A 107 24.18 3.72 -61.24
N ILE A 108 24.14 3.63 -62.58
CA ILE A 108 24.23 4.78 -63.47
C ILE A 108 22.97 5.64 -63.39
N GLU A 109 21.79 5.01 -63.36
CA GLU A 109 20.51 5.71 -63.10
C GLU A 109 20.57 6.48 -61.78
N TYR A 110 21.07 5.85 -60.72
CA TYR A 110 21.24 6.48 -59.40
C TYR A 110 22.19 7.70 -59.44
N ASP A 111 23.34 7.57 -60.10
CA ASP A 111 24.30 8.69 -60.23
C ASP A 111 23.69 9.86 -61.02
N ILE A 112 22.91 9.56 -62.07
CA ILE A 112 22.19 10.57 -62.86
C ILE A 112 21.08 11.24 -62.03
N GLU A 113 20.32 10.48 -61.24
CA GLU A 113 19.30 11.01 -60.33
C GLU A 113 19.89 11.90 -59.24
N LEU A 114 21.03 11.50 -58.66
CA LEU A 114 21.77 12.25 -57.66
C LEU A 114 22.33 13.57 -58.22
N LEU A 115 22.86 13.53 -59.45
CA LEU A 115 23.37 14.70 -60.15
C LEU A 115 22.27 15.70 -60.50
N ASN A 116 21.11 15.22 -60.94
CA ASN A 116 20.01 16.06 -61.39
C ASN A 116 19.02 16.43 -60.29
N GLN A 117 19.14 15.84 -59.10
CA GLN A 117 18.22 16.02 -57.97
C GLN A 117 16.77 15.89 -58.44
N THR A 118 16.48 14.84 -59.20
CA THR A 118 15.17 14.59 -59.82
C THR A 118 14.13 14.14 -58.79
N PHE A 119 14.55 13.73 -57.61
CA PHE A 119 13.65 13.34 -56.54
C PHE A 119 12.72 14.51 -56.18
N ARG A 120 11.42 14.24 -56.09
CA ARG A 120 10.40 15.18 -55.66
C ARG A 120 9.74 14.62 -54.41
N LEU A 121 9.47 15.51 -53.45
CA LEU A 121 8.74 15.12 -52.25
C LEU A 121 7.31 14.73 -52.64
N ASP A 122 6.75 13.74 -51.93
CA ASP A 122 5.35 13.44 -52.09
C ASP A 122 4.48 14.62 -51.60
N PRO A 123 3.25 14.76 -52.11
CA PRO A 123 2.41 15.92 -51.79
C PRO A 123 2.12 16.10 -50.28
N ALA A 124 1.97 15.02 -49.52
CA ALA A 124 1.68 15.11 -48.08
C ALA A 124 2.91 15.57 -47.29
N SER A 125 4.11 15.13 -47.67
CA SER A 125 5.37 15.62 -47.10
C SER A 125 5.59 17.11 -47.35
N VAL A 126 5.28 17.59 -48.56
CA VAL A 126 5.36 19.03 -48.88
C VAL A 126 4.46 19.84 -47.96
N VAL A 127 3.18 19.46 -47.83
CA VAL A 127 2.23 20.18 -46.95
C VAL A 127 2.65 20.12 -45.49
N THR A 128 3.14 18.97 -45.01
CA THR A 128 3.58 18.81 -43.62
C THR A 128 4.81 19.67 -43.31
N ALA A 129 5.81 19.69 -44.21
CA ALA A 129 6.97 20.55 -44.06
C ALA A 129 6.57 22.03 -44.08
N TRP A 130 5.70 22.42 -45.01
CA TRP A 130 5.15 23.76 -45.10
C TRP A 130 4.40 24.20 -43.85
N ARG A 131 3.53 23.38 -43.26
CA ARG A 131 2.84 23.74 -42.01
C ARG A 131 3.79 24.02 -40.85
N ARG A 132 4.96 23.36 -40.82
CA ARG A 132 5.98 23.55 -39.78
C ARG A 132 6.76 24.84 -39.95
N ASP A 133 7.06 25.23 -41.18
CA ASP A 133 7.75 26.47 -41.55
C ASP A 133 7.31 26.95 -42.94
N PRO A 134 6.21 27.74 -43.03
CA PRO A 134 5.64 28.14 -44.30
C PRO A 134 6.64 28.94 -45.15
N ALA A 135 7.37 29.87 -44.52
CA ALA A 135 8.30 30.75 -45.21
C ALA A 135 9.44 29.98 -45.89
N LYS A 136 9.94 28.91 -45.26
CA LYS A 136 11.06 28.12 -45.81
C LYS A 136 10.64 27.13 -46.89
N TYR A 137 9.46 26.52 -46.75
CA TYR A 137 9.07 25.37 -47.55
C TYR A 137 7.97 25.65 -48.61
N GLU A 138 7.39 26.85 -48.66
CA GLU A 138 6.41 27.26 -49.70
C GLU A 138 6.89 26.96 -51.13
N LYS A 139 8.18 27.15 -51.39
CA LYS A 139 8.79 26.90 -52.71
C LYS A 139 8.54 25.49 -53.27
N TYR A 140 8.35 24.49 -52.40
CA TYR A 140 8.13 23.10 -52.83
C TYR A 140 6.73 22.84 -53.40
N PHE A 141 5.78 23.78 -53.27
CA PHE A 141 4.53 23.71 -54.04
C PHE A 141 4.76 23.91 -55.54
N GLN A 142 5.84 24.59 -55.94
CA GLN A 142 6.20 24.73 -57.35
C GLN A 142 6.51 23.37 -57.99
N ASP A 143 7.20 22.49 -57.26
CA ASP A 143 7.45 21.11 -57.70
C ASP A 143 6.15 20.37 -57.99
N LEU A 144 5.13 20.53 -57.14
CA LEU A 144 3.82 19.90 -57.34
C LEU A 144 3.11 20.48 -58.57
N ARG A 145 3.21 21.80 -58.81
CA ARG A 145 2.67 22.43 -60.03
C ARG A 145 3.32 21.87 -61.29
N GLU A 146 4.64 21.70 -61.28
CA GLU A 146 5.39 21.11 -62.40
C GLU A 146 4.98 19.64 -62.67
N LEU A 147 4.54 18.93 -61.63
CA LEU A 147 3.96 17.59 -61.74
C LEU A 147 2.49 17.59 -62.21
N GLY A 148 1.89 18.77 -62.46
CA GLY A 148 0.53 18.91 -62.99
C GLY A 148 -0.57 19.06 -61.94
N TRP A 149 -0.24 19.41 -60.69
CA TRP A 149 -1.23 19.78 -59.68
C TRP A 149 -1.78 21.19 -59.98
N SER A 150 -3.11 21.30 -60.13
CA SER A 150 -3.79 22.60 -60.23
C SER A 150 -3.89 23.27 -58.85
N GLU A 151 -4.05 24.59 -58.81
CA GLU A 151 -4.26 25.32 -57.55
C GLU A 151 -5.43 24.75 -56.75
N ASP A 152 -6.57 24.45 -57.40
CA ASP A 152 -7.72 23.81 -56.75
C ASP A 152 -7.35 22.49 -56.06
N ARG A 153 -6.49 21.66 -56.67
CA ARG A 153 -6.04 20.40 -56.08
C ARG A 153 -5.07 20.62 -54.94
N LEU A 154 -4.23 21.66 -55.00
CA LEU A 154 -3.33 22.02 -53.91
C LEU A 154 -4.11 22.52 -52.68
N GLU A 155 -5.18 23.28 -52.88
CA GLU A 155 -6.07 23.70 -51.79
C GLU A 155 -6.81 22.50 -51.19
N VAL A 156 -7.32 21.58 -52.01
CA VAL A 156 -7.89 20.31 -51.52
C VAL A 156 -6.85 19.51 -50.73
N LEU A 157 -5.61 19.41 -51.23
CA LEU A 157 -4.54 18.71 -50.53
C LEU A 157 -4.24 19.33 -49.16
N LYS A 158 -4.17 20.66 -49.06
CA LYS A 158 -4.01 21.39 -47.79
C LYS A 158 -5.19 21.13 -46.85
N PHE A 159 -6.40 20.98 -47.35
CA PHE A 159 -7.59 20.68 -46.55
C PHE A 159 -7.61 19.23 -46.04
N ILE A 160 -7.47 18.23 -46.92
CA ILE A 160 -7.60 16.81 -46.56
C ILE A 160 -6.50 16.31 -45.62
N THR A 161 -5.38 17.03 -45.57
CA THR A 161 -4.25 16.69 -44.68
C THR A 161 -4.37 17.36 -43.32
N LEU A 162 -5.42 18.14 -43.06
CA LEU A 162 -5.75 18.60 -41.71
C LEU A 162 -6.20 17.41 -40.87
N TYR A 163 -5.89 17.46 -39.58
CA TYR A 163 -6.33 16.45 -38.64
C TYR A 163 -7.85 16.44 -38.54
N LEU A 164 -8.43 15.26 -38.75
CA LEU A 164 -9.82 14.94 -38.45
C LEU A 164 -9.82 13.67 -37.59
N PRO A 165 -10.49 13.67 -36.43
CA PRO A 165 -10.56 12.50 -35.57
C PRO A 165 -11.29 11.35 -36.29
N ASP A 166 -10.79 10.13 -36.08
CA ASP A 166 -11.49 8.93 -36.55
C ASP A 166 -12.69 8.60 -35.64
N ALA A 167 -13.49 7.63 -36.06
CA ALA A 167 -14.72 7.25 -35.36
C ALA A 167 -14.47 6.86 -33.89
N SER A 168 -13.34 6.21 -33.58
CA SER A 168 -12.99 5.82 -32.21
C SER A 168 -12.73 7.04 -31.33
N VAL A 169 -11.99 8.03 -31.84
CA VAL A 169 -11.73 9.29 -31.14
C VAL A 169 -13.02 10.07 -30.94
N LEU A 170 -13.89 10.13 -31.96
CA LEU A 170 -15.18 10.81 -31.87
C LEU A 170 -16.10 10.17 -30.82
N VAL A 171 -16.14 8.83 -30.74
CA VAL A 171 -16.89 8.12 -29.69
C VAL A 171 -16.33 8.44 -28.32
N ASN A 172 -15.01 8.41 -28.15
CA ASN A 172 -14.38 8.73 -26.87
C ASN A 172 -14.62 10.19 -26.44
N TRP A 173 -14.56 11.14 -27.37
CA TRP A 173 -14.89 12.54 -27.09
C TRP A 173 -16.36 12.73 -26.72
N SER A 174 -17.26 12.02 -27.39
CA SER A 174 -18.68 12.04 -27.04
C SER A 174 -18.91 11.52 -25.62
N ALA A 175 -18.19 10.46 -25.23
CA ALA A 175 -18.27 9.90 -23.89
C ALA A 175 -17.67 10.80 -22.80
N LYS A 176 -16.63 11.57 -23.13
CA LYS A 176 -16.04 12.60 -22.25
C LYS A 176 -16.81 13.94 -22.27
N GLU A 177 -18.05 13.95 -22.77
CA GLU A 177 -18.93 15.12 -22.79
C GLU A 177 -18.34 16.35 -23.53
N VAL A 178 -17.41 16.13 -24.48
CA VAL A 178 -16.69 17.18 -25.23
C VAL A 178 -17.62 18.09 -26.05
N PHE A 179 -18.80 17.58 -26.39
CA PHE A 179 -19.78 18.26 -27.24
C PHE A 179 -21.01 18.76 -26.47
N GLU A 180 -21.04 18.60 -25.15
CA GLU A 180 -22.21 18.91 -24.32
C GLU A 180 -22.00 20.25 -23.57
N PRO A 181 -22.62 21.37 -23.99
CA PRO A 181 -22.33 22.70 -23.43
C PRO A 181 -22.53 22.82 -21.92
N GLU A 182 -23.56 22.14 -21.39
CA GLU A 182 -23.87 22.13 -19.97
C GLU A 182 -22.76 21.44 -19.17
N MET A 183 -22.22 20.33 -19.67
CA MET A 183 -21.14 19.58 -19.02
C MET A 183 -19.80 20.29 -19.13
N ILE A 184 -19.51 20.92 -20.28
CA ILE A 184 -18.32 21.74 -20.46
C ILE A 184 -18.28 22.86 -19.41
N THR A 185 -19.42 23.50 -19.18
CA THR A 185 -19.54 24.57 -18.17
C THR A 185 -19.47 24.03 -16.75
N LYS A 186 -20.20 22.93 -16.46
CA LYS A 186 -20.24 22.30 -15.13
C LYS A 186 -18.86 21.85 -14.65
N TYR A 187 -18.07 21.24 -15.54
CA TYR A 187 -16.76 20.68 -15.19
C TYR A 187 -15.57 21.59 -15.55
N GLY A 188 -15.81 22.77 -16.12
CA GLY A 188 -14.72 23.68 -16.53
C GLY A 188 -13.83 23.09 -17.62
N LEU A 189 -14.39 22.33 -18.57
CA LEU A 189 -13.56 21.60 -19.56
C LEU A 189 -12.80 22.53 -20.53
N ASP A 190 -13.18 23.80 -20.60
CA ASP A 190 -12.51 24.85 -21.37
C ASP A 190 -11.46 25.63 -20.56
N ASP A 191 -11.35 25.38 -19.25
CA ASP A 191 -10.46 26.12 -18.35
C ASP A 191 -9.00 25.96 -18.78
N GLU A 192 -8.22 27.03 -18.63
CA GLU A 192 -6.80 27.10 -18.99
C GLU A 192 -6.46 26.93 -20.49
N PHE A 193 -7.45 26.75 -21.37
CA PHE A 193 -7.22 26.59 -22.82
C PHE A 193 -6.51 27.79 -23.45
N GLU A 194 -6.79 29.01 -22.99
CA GLU A 194 -6.18 30.25 -23.50
C GLU A 194 -4.66 30.32 -23.28
N GLY A 195 -4.12 29.52 -22.35
CA GLY A 195 -2.69 29.45 -22.07
C GLY A 195 -1.86 28.65 -23.09
N LEU A 196 -2.51 27.97 -24.03
CA LEU A 196 -1.84 27.07 -24.97
C LEU A 196 -1.20 27.81 -26.15
N ASP A 197 -0.01 27.35 -26.55
CA ASP A 197 0.59 27.73 -27.84
C ASP A 197 -0.10 26.98 -28.99
N LEU A 198 -1.20 27.57 -29.49
CA LEU A 198 -1.95 27.05 -30.63
C LEU A 198 -1.12 26.92 -31.92
N SER A 199 0.05 27.59 -32.01
CA SER A 199 0.94 27.45 -33.16
C SER A 199 1.50 26.03 -33.29
N LEU A 200 1.68 25.30 -32.18
CA LEU A 200 2.16 23.91 -32.19
C LEU A 200 1.13 22.98 -32.80
N PHE A 201 -0.16 23.16 -32.47
CA PHE A 201 -1.27 22.42 -33.04
C PHE A 201 -1.42 22.71 -34.54
N ALA A 202 -1.33 23.98 -34.94
CA ALA A 202 -1.38 24.38 -36.34
C ALA A 202 -0.25 23.72 -37.17
N LYS A 203 0.98 23.63 -36.63
CA LYS A 203 2.11 22.94 -37.27
C LYS A 203 1.87 21.43 -37.44
N ALA A 204 1.05 20.83 -36.59
CA ALA A 204 0.61 19.44 -36.70
C ALA A 204 -0.60 19.25 -37.61
N GLY A 205 -1.16 20.32 -38.18
CA GLY A 205 -2.38 20.29 -38.99
C GLY A 205 -3.67 20.19 -38.16
N VAL A 206 -3.62 20.44 -36.85
CA VAL A 206 -4.77 20.45 -35.96
C VAL A 206 -5.36 21.86 -35.93
N SER A 207 -6.65 21.99 -36.25
CA SER A 207 -7.34 23.29 -36.17
C SER A 207 -7.55 23.72 -34.72
N VAL A 208 -7.82 25.01 -34.49
CA VAL A 208 -8.13 25.53 -33.13
C VAL A 208 -9.31 24.81 -32.51
N GLU A 209 -10.33 24.50 -33.31
CA GLU A 209 -11.50 23.73 -32.87
C GLU A 209 -11.11 22.32 -32.41
N GLN A 210 -10.29 21.62 -33.20
CA GLN A 210 -9.85 20.27 -32.82
C GLN A 210 -8.91 20.29 -31.62
N ALA A 211 -8.04 21.29 -31.50
CA ALA A 211 -7.22 21.50 -30.31
C ALA A 211 -8.08 21.70 -29.05
N LYS A 212 -9.19 22.44 -29.18
CA LYS A 212 -10.15 22.65 -28.10
C LYS A 212 -10.88 21.37 -27.69
N ASN A 213 -11.27 20.54 -28.66
CA ASN A 213 -11.87 19.24 -28.38
C ASN A 213 -10.89 18.28 -27.70
N PHE A 214 -9.63 18.25 -28.15
CA PHE A 214 -8.57 17.52 -27.45
C PHE A 214 -8.42 18.00 -26.01
N TRP A 215 -8.44 19.31 -25.80
CA TRP A 215 -8.37 19.89 -24.46
C TRP A 215 -9.55 19.43 -23.60
N ARG A 216 -10.79 19.53 -24.07
CA ARG A 216 -11.94 19.04 -23.29
C ARG A 216 -11.82 17.55 -22.93
N ALA A 217 -11.24 16.75 -23.81
CA ALA A 217 -11.03 15.32 -23.59
C ALA A 217 -9.78 14.97 -22.75
N HIS A 218 -8.87 15.91 -22.48
CA HIS A 218 -7.58 15.59 -21.87
C HIS A 218 -7.67 15.36 -20.36
N TRP A 219 -8.69 15.91 -19.71
CA TRP A 219 -8.86 15.85 -18.25
C TRP A 219 -8.95 14.41 -17.73
N GLU A 220 -8.35 14.20 -16.56
CA GLU A 220 -8.46 12.96 -15.79
C GLU A 220 -9.51 13.15 -14.70
N HIS A 221 -10.47 12.22 -14.64
CA HIS A 221 -11.50 12.24 -13.62
C HIS A 221 -11.08 11.43 -12.39
N PRO A 222 -11.57 11.78 -11.18
CA PRO A 222 -11.24 11.04 -9.96
C PRO A 222 -11.57 9.56 -10.09
N GLU A 223 -10.75 8.68 -9.53
CA GLU A 223 -11.04 7.24 -9.52
C GLU A 223 -12.25 6.90 -8.63
N LEU A 224 -12.88 5.74 -8.89
CA LEU A 224 -14.06 5.27 -8.16
C LEU A 224 -13.87 5.34 -6.64
N ARG A 225 -12.70 4.94 -6.12
CA ARG A 225 -12.43 5.00 -4.68
C ARG A 225 -12.55 6.41 -4.13
N THR A 226 -12.04 7.40 -4.84
CA THR A 226 -12.13 8.81 -4.43
C THR A 226 -13.57 9.30 -4.46
N ILE A 227 -14.33 8.93 -5.50
CA ILE A 227 -15.76 9.26 -5.61
C ILE A 227 -16.58 8.63 -4.48
N VAL A 228 -16.29 7.39 -4.11
CA VAL A 228 -16.94 6.73 -2.95
C VAL A 228 -16.63 7.46 -1.65
N GLU A 229 -15.40 7.94 -1.46
CA GLU A 229 -15.06 8.74 -0.28
C GLU A 229 -15.80 10.10 -0.30
N MET A 230 -15.97 10.73 -1.46
CA MET A 230 -16.77 11.95 -1.60
C MET A 230 -18.24 11.69 -1.24
N LEU A 231 -18.85 10.65 -1.83
CA LEU A 231 -20.22 10.22 -1.53
C LEU A 231 -20.46 10.01 -0.03
N ARG A 232 -19.48 9.46 0.69
CA ARG A 232 -19.61 9.17 2.13
C ARG A 232 -19.36 10.36 3.04
N ARG A 233 -18.58 11.36 2.60
CA ARG A 233 -17.97 12.36 3.50
C ARG A 233 -18.32 13.80 3.16
N THR A 234 -18.91 14.06 2.01
CA THR A 234 -19.28 15.40 1.55
C THR A 234 -20.75 15.45 1.15
N ASP A 235 -21.17 16.56 0.56
CA ASP A 235 -22.48 16.79 -0.06
C ASP A 235 -22.63 16.13 -1.45
N PHE A 236 -21.67 15.30 -1.87
CA PHE A 236 -21.70 14.59 -3.14
C PHE A 236 -22.79 13.50 -3.11
N SER A 237 -23.79 13.60 -3.98
CA SER A 237 -24.97 12.75 -3.96
C SER A 237 -24.83 11.48 -4.83
N GLU A 238 -25.76 10.54 -4.66
CA GLU A 238 -25.86 9.37 -5.57
C GLU A 238 -26.15 9.79 -7.01
N ASP A 239 -26.88 10.89 -7.21
CA ASP A 239 -27.17 11.41 -8.56
C ASP A 239 -25.90 12.02 -9.17
N ASP A 240 -25.08 12.72 -8.38
CA ASP A 240 -23.75 13.17 -8.83
C ASP A 240 -22.85 11.97 -9.18
N MET A 241 -22.93 10.88 -8.42
CA MET A 241 -22.20 9.64 -8.74
C MET A 241 -22.69 9.02 -10.06
N LYS A 242 -24.01 9.03 -10.32
CA LYS A 242 -24.59 8.53 -11.58
C LYS A 242 -24.17 9.35 -12.79
N GLU A 243 -24.04 10.67 -12.62
CA GLU A 243 -23.49 11.55 -13.65
C GLU A 243 -21.99 11.27 -13.86
N TRP A 244 -21.22 11.12 -12.78
CA TRP A 244 -19.82 10.74 -12.89
C TRP A 244 -19.64 9.38 -13.58
N PHE A 245 -20.49 8.38 -13.31
CA PHE A 245 -20.49 7.10 -14.03
C PHE A 245 -20.73 7.25 -15.53
N ARG A 246 -21.53 8.23 -15.96
CA ARG A 246 -21.72 8.52 -17.39
C ARG A 246 -20.41 9.04 -17.99
N LEU A 247 -19.76 9.98 -17.31
CA LEU A 247 -18.51 10.60 -17.72
C LEU A 247 -17.33 9.61 -17.85
N VAL A 248 -17.27 8.59 -16.98
CA VAL A 248 -16.25 7.53 -17.04
C VAL A 248 -16.74 6.24 -17.73
N GLU A 249 -17.83 6.32 -18.49
CA GLU A 249 -18.35 5.24 -19.33
C GLU A 249 -18.77 3.95 -18.58
N ILE A 250 -19.20 4.06 -17.32
CA ILE A 250 -19.76 2.92 -16.58
C ILE A 250 -21.22 2.66 -17.06
N PRO A 251 -21.52 1.45 -17.57
CA PRO A 251 -22.85 1.12 -18.09
C PRO A 251 -23.96 1.25 -17.04
N PRO A 252 -25.17 1.71 -17.41
CA PRO A 252 -26.29 1.90 -16.49
C PRO A 252 -26.61 0.69 -15.61
N PHE A 253 -26.47 -0.53 -16.15
CA PHE A 253 -26.70 -1.79 -15.43
C PHE A 253 -25.91 -1.92 -14.12
N TRP A 254 -24.70 -1.36 -14.06
CA TRP A 254 -23.81 -1.48 -12.90
C TRP A 254 -23.98 -0.34 -11.89
N ARG A 255 -24.55 0.79 -12.27
CA ARG A 255 -24.50 2.04 -11.49
C ARG A 255 -25.14 1.88 -10.11
N ASP A 256 -26.39 1.43 -10.07
CA ASP A 256 -27.11 1.26 -8.81
C ASP A 256 -26.45 0.20 -7.92
N LYS A 257 -25.88 -0.86 -8.52
CA LYS A 257 -25.16 -1.92 -7.79
C LYS A 257 -23.87 -1.40 -7.17
N LEU A 258 -23.14 -0.56 -7.89
CA LEU A 258 -21.93 0.07 -7.40
C LEU A 258 -22.23 1.07 -6.29
N ILE A 259 -23.30 1.86 -6.42
CA ILE A 259 -23.78 2.76 -5.36
C ILE A 259 -24.15 1.98 -4.10
N GLU A 260 -24.91 0.89 -4.22
CA GLU A 260 -25.34 0.08 -3.08
C GLU A 260 -24.17 -0.43 -2.24
N ILE A 261 -23.11 -0.92 -2.89
CA ILE A 261 -21.89 -1.39 -2.19
C ILE A 261 -20.94 -0.24 -1.79
N SER A 262 -21.25 0.99 -2.20
CA SER A 262 -20.46 2.17 -1.88
C SER A 262 -20.74 2.70 -0.48
N TYR A 263 -21.63 2.13 0.32
CA TYR A 263 -21.80 2.52 1.73
C TYR A 263 -21.07 1.58 2.69
N GLU A 264 -20.74 2.09 3.88
CA GLU A 264 -20.13 1.26 4.92
C GLU A 264 -21.17 0.34 5.56
N VAL A 265 -20.81 -0.93 5.68
CA VAL A 265 -21.62 -1.91 6.41
C VAL A 265 -21.11 -1.97 7.85
N PRO A 266 -21.99 -1.90 8.87
CA PRO A 266 -21.58 -1.97 10.27
C PRO A 266 -20.68 -3.16 10.56
N THR A 267 -19.72 -3.03 11.47
CA THR A 267 -18.78 -4.12 11.77
C THR A 267 -19.49 -5.28 12.49
N ARG A 268 -19.00 -6.51 12.32
CA ARG A 268 -19.52 -7.68 13.06
C ARG A 268 -19.56 -7.47 14.57
N VAL A 269 -18.59 -6.73 15.12
CA VAL A 269 -18.52 -6.45 16.55
C VAL A 269 -19.67 -5.56 16.97
N ASP A 270 -19.95 -4.50 16.22
CA ASP A 270 -21.04 -3.58 16.54
C ASP A 270 -22.40 -4.23 16.31
N VAL A 271 -22.56 -4.98 15.22
CA VAL A 271 -23.78 -5.76 14.94
C VAL A 271 -24.07 -6.76 16.07
N ARG A 272 -23.04 -7.46 16.56
CA ARG A 272 -23.19 -8.37 17.71
C ARG A 272 -23.57 -7.62 18.99
N ARG A 273 -23.02 -6.43 19.24
CA ARG A 273 -23.42 -5.60 20.39
C ARG A 273 -24.87 -5.14 20.25
N TRP A 274 -25.31 -4.76 19.05
CA TRP A 274 -26.69 -4.38 18.79
C TRP A 274 -27.65 -5.54 19.05
N TRP A 275 -27.27 -6.76 18.64
CA TRP A 275 -27.98 -7.99 18.96
C TRP A 275 -28.04 -8.26 20.46
N ASP A 276 -26.91 -8.17 21.16
CA ASP A 276 -26.81 -8.38 22.61
C ASP A 276 -27.71 -7.38 23.38
N MET A 277 -27.72 -6.12 22.96
CA MET A 277 -28.58 -5.06 23.50
C MET A 277 -30.06 -5.17 23.07
N ARG A 278 -30.43 -6.15 22.23
CA ARG A 278 -31.78 -6.32 21.67
C ARG A 278 -32.30 -5.10 20.90
N THR A 279 -31.39 -4.35 20.28
CA THR A 279 -31.72 -3.17 19.46
C THR A 279 -32.02 -3.51 18.00
N ILE A 280 -31.73 -4.73 17.57
CA ILE A 280 -32.04 -5.26 16.23
C ILE A 280 -32.75 -6.61 16.34
N SER A 281 -33.59 -6.93 15.36
CA SER A 281 -34.21 -8.25 15.21
C SER A 281 -33.28 -9.25 14.51
N GLU A 282 -33.65 -10.53 14.48
CA GLU A 282 -32.85 -11.56 13.80
C GLU A 282 -32.88 -11.36 12.29
N GLU A 283 -34.00 -10.89 11.75
CA GLU A 283 -34.14 -10.51 10.34
C GLU A 283 -33.14 -9.41 9.97
N ARG A 284 -33.04 -8.37 10.82
CA ARG A 284 -32.07 -7.28 10.61
C ARG A 284 -30.63 -7.75 10.79
N LEU A 285 -30.36 -8.64 11.76
CA LEU A 285 -29.04 -9.25 11.93
C LEU A 285 -28.60 -10.00 10.66
N ARG A 286 -29.51 -10.81 10.10
CA ARG A 286 -29.29 -11.58 8.87
C ARG A 286 -29.07 -10.69 7.66
N GLU A 287 -29.88 -9.64 7.51
CA GLU A 287 -29.73 -8.64 6.46
C GLU A 287 -28.33 -8.00 6.50
N ILE A 288 -27.87 -7.55 7.67
CA ILE A 288 -26.56 -6.92 7.78
C ILE A 288 -25.42 -7.90 7.44
N TYR A 289 -25.51 -9.15 7.88
CA TYR A 289 -24.51 -10.17 7.51
C TYR A 289 -24.52 -10.50 6.01
N ILE A 290 -25.68 -10.46 5.35
CA ILE A 290 -25.76 -10.55 3.89
C ILE A 290 -25.04 -9.37 3.22
N HIS A 291 -25.26 -8.14 3.70
CA HIS A 291 -24.57 -6.96 3.18
C HIS A 291 -23.05 -6.98 3.43
N GLN A 292 -22.59 -7.66 4.49
CA GLN A 292 -21.16 -7.92 4.71
C GLN A 292 -20.58 -8.98 3.74
N GLY A 293 -21.43 -9.66 2.97
CA GLY A 293 -21.06 -10.69 1.99
C GLY A 293 -21.19 -12.13 2.49
N TYR A 294 -21.86 -12.38 3.62
CA TYR A 294 -22.12 -13.75 4.09
C TYR A 294 -23.38 -14.34 3.48
N HIS A 295 -23.27 -15.55 2.94
CA HIS A 295 -24.37 -16.27 2.28
C HIS A 295 -24.35 -17.77 2.61
N GLY A 296 -25.47 -18.45 2.35
CA GLY A 296 -25.57 -19.90 2.51
C GLY A 296 -25.26 -20.37 3.92
N GLU A 297 -24.50 -21.46 4.04
CA GLU A 297 -24.12 -22.04 5.34
C GLU A 297 -23.30 -21.07 6.20
N ASN A 298 -22.41 -20.28 5.60
CA ASN A 298 -21.64 -19.29 6.34
C ASN A 298 -22.56 -18.27 7.04
N LEU A 299 -23.62 -17.82 6.37
CA LEU A 299 -24.60 -16.91 6.97
C LEU A 299 -25.26 -17.56 8.19
N GLU A 300 -25.74 -18.81 8.05
CA GLU A 300 -26.35 -19.54 9.17
C GLU A 300 -25.38 -19.73 10.33
N ASP A 301 -24.12 -20.04 10.04
CA ASP A 301 -23.07 -20.21 11.06
C ASP A 301 -22.76 -18.90 11.79
N TYR A 302 -22.72 -17.75 11.09
CA TYR A 302 -22.55 -16.46 11.72
C TYR A 302 -23.75 -16.07 12.59
N ILE A 303 -24.98 -16.37 12.15
CA ILE A 303 -26.19 -16.14 12.94
C ILE A 303 -26.14 -17.00 14.21
N ARG A 304 -25.92 -18.31 14.06
CA ARG A 304 -25.82 -19.26 15.18
C ARG A 304 -24.72 -18.84 16.15
N TRP A 305 -23.52 -18.54 15.65
CA TRP A 305 -22.40 -18.09 16.47
C TRP A 305 -22.73 -16.81 17.24
N THR A 306 -23.38 -15.83 16.61
CA THR A 306 -23.73 -14.56 17.26
C THR A 306 -24.67 -14.80 18.43
N LYS A 307 -25.71 -15.62 18.23
CA LYS A 307 -26.69 -15.97 19.26
C LYS A 307 -26.05 -16.75 20.40
N VAL A 308 -25.27 -17.79 20.09
CA VAL A 308 -24.58 -18.59 21.12
C VAL A 308 -23.58 -17.75 21.90
N TYR A 309 -22.74 -16.97 21.22
CA TYR A 309 -21.69 -16.17 21.86
C TYR A 309 -22.26 -15.12 22.82
N THR A 310 -23.37 -14.48 22.46
CA THR A 310 -24.00 -13.43 23.27
C THR A 310 -24.85 -14.00 24.39
N ASP A 311 -25.70 -14.98 24.09
CA ASP A 311 -26.72 -15.45 25.03
C ASP A 311 -26.22 -16.54 25.97
N PHE A 312 -25.23 -17.35 25.58
CA PHE A 312 -24.75 -18.47 26.40
C PHE A 312 -24.21 -18.03 27.77
N PRO A 313 -23.38 -16.97 27.91
CA PRO A 313 -22.96 -16.47 29.22
C PRO A 313 -24.14 -16.08 30.12
N VAL A 314 -25.19 -15.51 29.53
CA VAL A 314 -26.43 -15.13 30.24
C VAL A 314 -27.18 -16.38 30.67
N MET A 315 -27.36 -17.37 29.79
CA MET A 315 -27.99 -18.64 30.12
C MET A 315 -27.24 -19.34 31.27
N MET A 316 -25.92 -19.40 31.21
CA MET A 316 -25.11 -19.98 32.29
C MET A 316 -25.19 -19.20 33.61
N ALA A 317 -25.35 -17.87 33.56
CA ALA A 317 -25.60 -17.09 34.76
C ALA A 317 -26.98 -17.40 35.36
N ARG A 318 -28.01 -17.51 34.52
CA ARG A 318 -29.37 -17.89 34.94
C ARG A 318 -29.41 -19.31 35.53
N PHE A 319 -28.70 -20.25 34.92
CA PHE A 319 -28.57 -21.62 35.40
C PHE A 319 -27.88 -21.69 36.76
N ARG A 320 -26.73 -21.01 36.92
CA ARG A 320 -26.02 -20.94 38.22
C ARG A 320 -26.85 -20.30 39.33
N ASN A 321 -27.76 -19.40 38.98
CA ASN A 321 -28.69 -18.78 39.92
C ASN A 321 -29.96 -19.62 40.17
N GLY A 322 -30.10 -20.79 39.53
CA GLY A 322 -31.27 -21.66 39.64
C GLY A 322 -32.53 -21.13 38.95
N TRP A 323 -32.42 -20.14 38.06
CA TRP A 323 -33.57 -19.56 37.36
C TRP A 323 -34.01 -20.36 36.13
N ILE A 324 -33.10 -21.17 35.58
CA ILE A 324 -33.36 -22.11 34.50
C ILE A 324 -32.68 -23.45 34.84
N THR A 325 -33.16 -24.52 34.22
CA THR A 325 -32.61 -25.86 34.33
C THR A 325 -31.54 -26.12 33.27
N GLU A 326 -30.77 -27.20 33.41
CA GLU A 326 -29.86 -27.65 32.35
C GLU A 326 -30.64 -28.03 31.07
N GLN A 327 -31.84 -28.60 31.22
CA GLN A 327 -32.69 -28.94 30.09
C GLN A 327 -33.10 -27.71 29.28
N ASP A 328 -33.37 -26.57 29.93
CA ASP A 328 -33.68 -25.32 29.23
C ASP A 328 -32.51 -24.85 28.36
N ILE A 329 -31.26 -25.06 28.80
CA ILE A 329 -30.06 -24.74 28.00
C ILE A 329 -29.95 -25.71 26.81
N ARG A 330 -30.19 -27.01 27.04
CA ARG A 330 -30.17 -28.04 25.98
C ARG A 330 -31.21 -27.74 24.90
N ASP A 331 -32.43 -27.43 25.31
CA ASP A 331 -33.54 -27.12 24.40
C ASP A 331 -33.27 -25.85 23.60
N TRP A 332 -32.71 -24.81 24.24
CA TRP A 332 -32.29 -23.60 23.55
C TRP A 332 -31.18 -23.85 22.51
N LEU A 333 -30.12 -24.58 22.86
CA LEU A 333 -29.05 -24.94 21.92
C LEU A 333 -29.55 -25.82 20.76
N ALA A 334 -30.45 -26.76 21.04
CA ALA A 334 -31.09 -27.60 20.03
C ALA A 334 -31.97 -26.77 19.08
N GLY A 335 -32.69 -25.78 19.60
CA GLY A 335 -33.46 -24.81 18.80
C GLY A 335 -32.60 -23.97 17.84
N LEU A 336 -31.30 -23.86 18.08
CA LEU A 336 -30.34 -23.22 17.16
C LEU A 336 -29.75 -24.18 16.11
N GLY A 337 -30.22 -25.43 16.08
CA GLY A 337 -29.75 -26.46 15.15
C GLY A 337 -28.39 -27.05 15.50
N ILE A 338 -27.96 -26.95 16.77
CA ILE A 338 -26.71 -27.58 17.22
C ILE A 338 -26.97 -29.09 17.40
N PRO A 339 -26.14 -29.98 16.81
CA PRO A 339 -26.30 -31.42 16.98
C PRO A 339 -26.26 -31.85 18.45
N SER A 340 -27.10 -32.81 18.83
CA SER A 340 -27.21 -33.29 20.21
C SER A 340 -25.87 -33.75 20.81
N GLU A 341 -25.03 -34.40 20.01
CA GLU A 341 -23.68 -34.82 20.42
C GLU A 341 -22.82 -33.61 20.82
N ARG A 342 -22.86 -32.52 20.03
CA ARG A 342 -22.10 -31.30 20.33
C ARG A 342 -22.67 -30.55 21.54
N ILE A 343 -23.98 -30.56 21.75
CA ILE A 343 -24.62 -29.95 22.94
C ILE A 343 -24.09 -30.61 24.21
N GLU A 344 -24.01 -31.94 24.22
CA GLU A 344 -23.51 -32.70 25.36
C GLU A 344 -22.06 -32.32 25.70
N GLU A 345 -21.17 -32.35 24.71
CA GLU A 345 -19.78 -31.91 24.88
C GLU A 345 -19.69 -30.44 25.35
N PHE A 346 -20.51 -29.57 24.76
CA PHE A 346 -20.48 -28.13 25.06
C PHE A 346 -20.90 -27.85 26.51
N ILE A 347 -21.88 -28.59 27.04
CA ILE A 347 -22.26 -28.50 28.44
C ILE A 347 -21.14 -29.05 29.31
N GLN A 348 -20.61 -30.25 29.03
CA GLN A 348 -19.52 -30.87 29.81
C GLN A 348 -18.26 -29.99 29.89
N GLU A 349 -17.90 -29.29 28.80
CA GLU A 349 -16.77 -28.35 28.79
C GLU A 349 -16.99 -27.11 29.68
N LYS A 350 -18.25 -26.71 29.89
CA LYS A 350 -18.62 -25.40 30.46
C LYS A 350 -19.26 -25.50 31.84
N THR A 351 -19.78 -26.66 32.23
CA THR A 351 -20.15 -26.99 33.61
C THR A 351 -18.98 -27.70 34.27
N LYS A 352 -18.58 -27.26 35.47
CA LYS A 352 -17.69 -28.10 36.29
C LYS A 352 -18.50 -29.34 36.72
N PRO A 353 -17.89 -30.54 36.79
CA PRO A 353 -18.58 -31.70 37.33
C PRO A 353 -19.13 -31.31 38.69
N GLU A 354 -20.45 -31.45 38.80
CA GLU A 354 -21.20 -31.20 40.01
C GLU A 354 -20.48 -31.94 41.14
N LYS A 355 -19.90 -31.20 42.08
CA LYS A 355 -19.53 -31.80 43.36
C LYS A 355 -20.86 -32.23 43.94
N THR A 356 -21.12 -33.52 43.83
CA THR A 356 -22.24 -34.27 44.41
C THR A 356 -22.71 -33.55 45.66
N GLU A 357 -24.02 -33.25 45.72
CA GLU A 357 -24.68 -32.70 46.89
C GLU A 357 -24.01 -33.23 48.16
N ARG A 358 -23.18 -32.39 48.78
CA ARG A 358 -22.84 -32.61 50.18
C ARG A 358 -24.14 -32.27 50.89
N VAL A 359 -24.92 -33.31 51.16
CA VAL A 359 -25.88 -33.37 52.26
C VAL A 359 -25.33 -32.46 53.36
N ILE A 360 -26.16 -31.52 53.80
CA ILE A 360 -25.89 -30.60 54.90
C ILE A 360 -25.42 -31.43 56.11
N LYS A 361 -24.13 -31.71 56.17
CA LYS A 361 -23.42 -32.00 57.40
C LYS A 361 -22.95 -30.64 57.87
N GLU A 362 -23.42 -30.31 59.06
CA GLU A 362 -22.94 -29.22 59.90
C GLU A 362 -21.45 -28.99 59.60
N ARG A 363 -21.09 -27.75 59.26
CA ARG A 363 -19.72 -27.40 58.85
C ARG A 363 -18.73 -27.92 59.90
N ASP A 364 -18.00 -28.99 59.57
CA ASP A 364 -16.80 -29.36 60.31
C ASP A 364 -15.85 -28.14 60.29
N LEU A 365 -15.40 -27.72 61.48
CA LEU A 365 -14.47 -26.59 61.60
C LEU A 365 -13.24 -26.85 60.72
N THR A 366 -12.81 -25.87 59.93
CA THR A 366 -11.57 -26.02 59.16
C THR A 366 -10.36 -25.72 60.04
N LYS A 367 -9.19 -26.26 59.70
CA LYS A 367 -7.90 -25.89 60.32
C LYS A 367 -7.73 -24.37 60.49
N THR A 368 -8.16 -23.60 59.48
CA THR A 368 -8.09 -22.13 59.50
C THR A 368 -9.06 -21.51 60.49
N ASP A 369 -10.26 -22.05 60.64
CA ASP A 369 -11.25 -21.57 61.60
C ASP A 369 -10.82 -21.86 63.04
N ILE A 370 -10.20 -23.01 63.28
CA ILE A 370 -9.61 -23.37 64.59
C ILE A 370 -8.46 -22.42 64.94
N ILE A 371 -7.53 -22.17 64.01
CA ILE A 371 -6.42 -21.22 64.23
C ILE A 371 -6.93 -19.80 64.50
N LYS A 372 -7.98 -19.36 63.78
CA LYS A 372 -8.62 -18.06 64.02
C LYS A 372 -9.32 -18.02 65.38
N GLY A 373 -9.98 -19.10 65.78
CA GLY A 373 -10.61 -19.23 67.08
C GLY A 373 -9.61 -19.08 68.23
N VAL A 374 -8.39 -19.62 68.09
CA VAL A 374 -7.32 -19.42 69.09
C VAL A 374 -6.78 -17.99 69.05
N LYS A 375 -6.58 -17.40 67.86
CA LYS A 375 -6.14 -16.00 67.71
C LYS A 375 -7.14 -14.98 68.25
N ALA A 376 -8.43 -15.31 68.21
CA ALA A 376 -9.51 -14.50 68.74
C ALA A 376 -9.87 -14.87 70.19
N GLU A 377 -9.02 -15.67 70.86
CA GLU A 377 -9.20 -16.13 72.25
C GLU A 377 -10.54 -16.82 72.53
N THR A 378 -11.20 -17.31 71.48
CA THR A 378 -12.54 -17.91 71.55
C THR A 378 -12.47 -19.39 71.92
N ILE A 379 -11.34 -20.05 71.65
CA ILE A 379 -11.00 -21.40 72.09
C ILE A 379 -9.54 -21.44 72.56
N THR A 380 -9.23 -22.32 73.51
CA THR A 380 -7.85 -22.48 74.03
C THR A 380 -6.97 -23.28 73.08
N ARG A 381 -5.64 -23.17 73.20
CA ARG A 381 -4.72 -24.02 72.42
C ARG A 381 -4.95 -25.50 72.64
N SER A 382 -5.28 -25.92 73.87
CA SER A 382 -5.58 -27.32 74.18
C SER A 382 -6.82 -27.81 73.42
N GLN A 383 -7.88 -27.00 73.37
CA GLN A 383 -9.10 -27.31 72.59
C GLN A 383 -8.83 -27.29 71.09
N ALA A 384 -7.95 -26.39 70.63
CA ALA A 384 -7.55 -26.34 69.24
C ALA A 384 -6.68 -27.54 68.82
N THR A 385 -5.84 -28.05 69.71
CA THR A 385 -5.10 -29.30 69.50
C THR A 385 -6.08 -30.46 69.35
N GLU A 386 -7.04 -30.60 70.25
CA GLU A 386 -8.08 -31.65 70.19
C GLU A 386 -8.89 -31.57 68.88
N LEU A 387 -9.33 -30.37 68.49
CA LEU A 387 -10.08 -30.16 67.24
C LEU A 387 -9.21 -30.40 65.98
N LEU A 388 -7.91 -30.15 66.04
CA LEU A 388 -6.99 -30.49 64.94
C LEU A 388 -6.71 -32.00 64.90
N THR A 389 -6.64 -32.67 66.04
CA THR A 389 -6.49 -34.12 66.12
C THR A 389 -7.73 -34.84 65.57
N ASP A 390 -8.92 -34.33 65.88
CA ASP A 390 -10.20 -34.81 65.32
C ASP A 390 -10.28 -34.61 63.79
N LEU A 391 -9.58 -33.61 63.25
CA LEU A 391 -9.41 -33.40 61.80
C LEU A 391 -8.37 -34.33 61.16
N GLY A 392 -7.70 -35.16 61.96
CA GLY A 392 -6.74 -36.17 61.50
C GLY A 392 -5.29 -35.72 61.46
N TYR A 393 -4.94 -34.61 62.11
CA TYR A 393 -3.53 -34.26 62.39
C TYR A 393 -3.07 -35.03 63.63
N ASP A 394 -1.83 -35.49 63.69
CA ASP A 394 -1.32 -36.03 64.95
C ASP A 394 -1.01 -34.89 65.95
N GLU A 395 -0.80 -35.23 67.24
CA GLU A 395 -0.58 -34.21 68.29
C GLU A 395 0.65 -33.34 68.02
N ASP A 396 1.70 -33.91 67.42
CA ASP A 396 2.93 -33.19 67.08
C ASP A 396 2.70 -32.24 65.90
N GLU A 397 1.98 -32.69 64.87
CA GLU A 397 1.54 -31.86 63.74
C GLU A 397 0.61 -30.73 64.19
N ALA A 398 -0.35 -31.01 65.06
CA ALA A 398 -1.26 -30.01 65.62
C ALA A 398 -0.49 -28.96 66.45
N ALA A 399 0.49 -29.38 67.24
CA ALA A 399 1.38 -28.49 67.99
C ALA A 399 2.20 -27.59 67.05
N ILE A 400 2.83 -28.15 66.03
CA ILE A 400 3.59 -27.39 65.02
C ILE A 400 2.69 -26.40 64.29
N ILE A 401 1.46 -26.80 63.94
CA ILE A 401 0.49 -25.95 63.27
C ILE A 401 0.14 -24.74 64.15
N LEU A 402 -0.16 -24.98 65.43
CA LEU A 402 -0.51 -23.92 66.36
C LEU A 402 0.70 -23.02 66.67
N GLU A 403 1.88 -23.58 66.88
CA GLU A 403 3.10 -22.84 67.17
C GLU A 403 3.56 -21.98 65.98
N THR A 404 3.52 -22.53 64.76
CA THR A 404 3.87 -21.79 63.53
C THR A 404 2.92 -20.61 63.31
N ASN A 405 1.63 -20.77 63.61
CA ASN A 405 0.63 -19.74 63.34
C ASN A 405 0.38 -18.80 64.53
N ILE A 406 0.73 -19.24 65.73
CA ILE A 406 0.49 -18.61 67.03
C ILE A 406 1.70 -18.98 67.92
N PRO A 407 2.84 -18.27 67.82
CA PRO A 407 3.96 -18.49 68.73
C PRO A 407 3.60 -18.12 70.18
N LEU A 408 4.21 -18.77 71.18
CA LEU A 408 4.04 -18.46 72.60
C LEU A 408 4.93 -17.27 72.95
N ASP A 409 4.40 -16.05 72.88
CA ASP A 409 4.98 -14.90 73.57
C ASP A 409 3.85 -14.04 74.16
N GLU A 410 4.09 -13.65 75.41
CA GLU A 410 3.17 -12.94 76.30
C GLU A 410 2.93 -11.48 75.88
N VAL A 411 1.67 -11.07 76.01
CA VAL A 411 1.13 -9.73 76.30
C VAL A 411 2.05 -8.51 76.04
N GLU A 412 1.77 -7.81 74.95
CA GLU A 412 1.44 -6.37 75.01
C GLU A 412 0.59 -6.01 73.79
N THR A 413 -0.61 -5.47 74.03
CA THR A 413 -1.44 -4.86 73.00
C THR A 413 -0.79 -3.57 72.52
N VAL A 414 0.10 -3.68 71.54
CA VAL A 414 0.50 -2.55 70.70
C VAL A 414 -0.08 -2.83 69.33
N ALA A 415 -0.95 -1.93 68.86
CA ALA A 415 -1.42 -1.92 67.48
C ALA A 415 -0.18 -2.08 66.58
N ARG A 416 -0.11 -3.15 65.78
CA ARG A 416 1.00 -3.30 64.82
C ARG A 416 0.98 -2.07 63.92
N ASP A 417 1.95 -1.19 64.12
CA ASP A 417 2.31 -0.15 63.17
C ASP A 417 2.40 -0.80 61.79
N ARG A 418 1.68 -0.23 60.82
CA ARG A 418 1.76 -0.72 59.44
C ARG A 418 3.17 -0.39 58.94
N GLU A 419 4.02 -1.41 58.84
CA GLU A 419 5.30 -1.30 58.16
C GLU A 419 5.10 -0.86 56.71
N LEU A 420 5.98 0.01 56.21
CA LEU A 420 5.96 0.44 54.81
C LEU A 420 6.12 -0.79 53.92
N THR A 421 5.21 -0.97 52.97
CA THR A 421 5.34 -2.05 51.99
C THR A 421 6.49 -1.72 51.02
N LYS A 422 6.98 -2.73 50.29
CA LYS A 422 7.91 -2.50 49.17
C LYS A 422 7.40 -1.47 48.16
N GLY A 423 6.07 -1.37 47.99
CA GLY A 423 5.43 -0.36 47.16
C GLY A 423 5.57 1.06 47.72
N ASP A 424 5.44 1.21 49.03
CA ASP A 424 5.58 2.49 49.73
C ASP A 424 7.04 2.97 49.74
N ILE A 425 7.99 2.06 49.91
CA ILE A 425 9.44 2.34 49.81
C ILE A 425 9.78 2.81 48.39
N LYS A 426 9.28 2.11 47.35
CA LYS A 426 9.47 2.53 45.94
C LYS A 426 8.89 3.92 45.68
N ALA A 427 7.70 4.19 46.21
CA ALA A 427 7.04 5.49 46.05
C ALA A 427 7.82 6.60 46.76
N ALA A 428 8.34 6.33 47.96
CA ALA A 428 9.14 7.28 48.74
C ALA A 428 10.47 7.63 48.05
N VAL A 429 11.18 6.65 47.49
CA VAL A 429 12.42 6.89 46.71
C VAL A 429 12.14 7.67 45.44
N LYS A 430 11.09 7.31 44.68
CA LYS A 430 10.70 8.05 43.46
C LYS A 430 10.28 9.50 43.74
N ALA A 431 9.78 9.76 44.94
CA ALA A 431 9.41 11.09 45.41
C ALA A 431 10.59 11.86 46.03
N GLU A 432 11.81 11.31 45.99
CA GLU A 432 13.02 11.87 46.63
C GLU A 432 12.90 12.06 48.15
N LEU A 433 11.93 11.40 48.79
CA LEU A 433 11.68 11.46 50.25
C LEU A 433 12.49 10.42 51.04
N MET A 434 13.21 9.55 50.33
CA MET A 434 14.00 8.46 50.91
C MET A 434 15.26 8.26 50.08
N THR A 435 16.41 8.23 50.74
CA THR A 435 17.71 8.01 50.11
C THR A 435 17.94 6.54 49.75
N GLU A 436 18.93 6.26 48.91
CA GLU A 436 19.28 4.88 48.52
C GLU A 436 19.56 3.99 49.73
N GLU A 437 20.33 4.51 50.68
CA GLU A 437 20.79 3.80 51.87
C GLU A 437 19.62 3.50 52.82
N GLU A 438 18.70 4.45 53.00
CA GLU A 438 17.47 4.26 53.78
C GLU A 438 16.54 3.24 53.12
N ALA A 439 16.41 3.28 51.80
CA ALA A 439 15.59 2.32 51.06
C ALA A 439 16.15 0.89 51.19
N ILE A 440 17.48 0.73 51.15
CA ILE A 440 18.14 -0.56 51.36
C ILE A 440 17.84 -1.08 52.77
N SER A 441 18.02 -0.27 53.81
CA SER A 441 17.76 -0.67 55.19
C SER A 441 16.30 -1.10 55.41
N ARG A 442 15.34 -0.33 54.89
CA ARG A 442 13.90 -0.67 55.01
C ARG A 442 13.50 -1.90 54.20
N LEU A 443 14.13 -2.15 53.05
CA LEU A 443 13.91 -3.39 52.31
C LEU A 443 14.50 -4.61 53.03
N GLN A 444 15.60 -4.46 53.78
CA GLN A 444 16.13 -5.53 54.62
C GLN A 444 15.23 -5.83 55.83
N GLU A 445 14.58 -4.82 56.41
CA GLU A 445 13.56 -5.00 57.45
C GLU A 445 12.35 -5.81 56.93
N LEU A 446 11.99 -5.62 55.65
CA LEU A 446 11.04 -6.47 54.92
C LEU A 446 11.60 -7.85 54.49
N ARG A 447 12.76 -8.24 55.04
CA ARG A 447 13.46 -9.51 54.81
C ARG A 447 14.02 -9.75 53.41
N TYR A 448 14.26 -8.70 52.62
CA TYR A 448 15.08 -8.82 51.41
C TYR A 448 16.55 -9.01 51.77
N SER A 449 17.27 -9.83 51.00
CA SER A 449 18.71 -9.97 51.17
C SER A 449 19.41 -8.64 50.88
N LEU A 450 20.57 -8.39 51.48
CA LEU A 450 21.33 -7.15 51.26
C LEU A 450 21.64 -6.92 49.75
N ALA A 451 21.87 -8.00 49.00
CA ALA A 451 22.11 -7.93 47.56
C ALA A 451 20.85 -7.49 46.80
N ASP A 452 19.68 -8.05 47.12
CA ASP A 452 18.42 -7.72 46.47
C ASP A 452 17.91 -6.32 46.85
N ALA A 453 18.10 -5.94 48.12
CA ALA A 453 17.72 -4.61 48.61
C ALA A 453 18.49 -3.50 47.88
N ARG A 454 19.79 -3.70 47.61
CA ARG A 454 20.62 -2.78 46.81
C ARG A 454 20.13 -2.65 45.38
N ILE A 455 19.90 -3.78 44.71
CA ILE A 455 19.41 -3.79 43.32
C ILE A 455 18.06 -3.05 43.23
N LEU A 456 17.15 -3.29 44.18
CA LEU A 456 15.84 -2.65 44.20
C LEU A 456 15.95 -1.14 44.46
N ALA A 457 16.80 -0.69 45.38
CA ALA A 457 17.01 0.73 45.65
C ALA A 457 17.58 1.47 44.44
N THR A 458 18.59 0.90 43.77
CA THR A 458 19.17 1.49 42.54
C THR A 458 18.15 1.57 41.39
N ILE A 459 17.30 0.53 41.23
CA ILE A 459 16.18 0.56 40.27
C ILE A 459 15.17 1.66 40.61
N TYR A 460 14.96 1.98 41.89
CA TYR A 460 13.99 2.99 42.28
C TYR A 460 14.49 4.42 42.01
N ILE A 461 15.80 4.66 42.14
CA ILE A 461 16.44 5.96 41.92
C ILE A 461 16.55 6.29 40.43
N SER A 462 16.82 5.31 39.57
CA SER A 462 16.94 5.53 38.12
C SER A 462 15.62 5.95 37.45
N LEU A 463 14.49 5.93 38.18
CA LEU A 463 13.16 6.33 37.71
C LEU A 463 12.84 7.82 37.88
N ILE A 464 13.81 8.66 38.27
CA ILE A 464 13.68 10.11 38.46
C ILE A 464 14.10 10.86 37.16
N PRO A 465 13.19 11.54 36.42
CA PRO A 465 13.50 12.21 35.14
C PRO A 465 13.84 13.72 35.24
N ILE A 466 14.68 14.23 34.32
CA ILE A 466 15.22 15.62 34.27
C ILE A 466 14.35 16.57 33.40
N GLU A 467 14.06 17.80 33.87
CA GLU A 467 13.10 18.80 33.34
C GLU A 467 13.44 19.52 32.00
N LYS A 468 12.40 19.94 31.25
CA LYS A 468 12.30 21.27 30.55
C LYS A 468 10.93 21.66 29.91
N VAL A 469 10.40 22.82 30.38
CA VAL A 469 9.65 23.99 29.80
C VAL A 469 8.42 23.83 28.85
N GLU A 470 7.30 24.48 29.24
CA GLU A 470 5.94 24.47 28.65
C GLU A 470 5.57 25.59 27.64
N LYS A 471 4.47 25.39 26.89
CA LYS A 471 3.61 26.45 26.27
C LYS A 471 2.10 26.14 26.42
N GLN A 472 1.30 27.19 26.65
CA GLN A 472 -0.16 27.19 26.95
C GLN A 472 -1.07 26.85 25.75
N ARG A 473 -2.28 26.30 26.01
CA ARG A 473 -3.35 26.01 25.02
C ARG A 473 -4.66 26.76 25.33
N GLU A 474 -5.41 27.10 24.27
CA GLU A 474 -6.73 27.77 24.29
C GLU A 474 -7.91 26.77 24.37
N LEU A 475 -9.09 27.25 24.81
CA LEU A 475 -10.33 26.49 25.07
C LEU A 475 -11.01 25.96 23.78
N ALA A 476 -11.54 24.74 23.82
CA ALA A 476 -12.20 24.10 22.69
C ALA A 476 -13.74 24.28 22.70
N LYS A 477 -14.39 24.16 21.54
CA LYS A 477 -15.87 24.20 21.39
C LYS A 477 -16.62 23.27 22.35
N GLY A 478 -16.05 22.10 22.63
CA GLY A 478 -16.64 21.12 23.54
C GLY A 478 -16.80 21.65 24.97
N ASP A 479 -15.84 22.47 25.43
CA ASP A 479 -15.86 23.04 26.77
C ASP A 479 -16.92 24.14 26.88
N ILE A 480 -17.08 24.95 25.82
CA ILE A 480 -18.07 26.04 25.74
C ILE A 480 -19.50 25.48 25.76
N THR A 481 -19.79 24.47 24.91
CA THR A 481 -21.14 23.87 24.86
C THR A 481 -21.52 23.12 26.13
N LYS A 482 -20.54 22.51 26.80
CA LYS A 482 -20.73 21.87 28.10
C LYS A 482 -21.00 22.89 29.20
N ALA A 483 -20.27 24.00 29.22
CA ALA A 483 -20.50 25.09 30.15
C ALA A 483 -21.90 25.70 29.97
N LEU A 484 -22.36 25.86 28.72
CA LEU A 484 -23.72 26.35 28.41
C LEU A 484 -24.81 25.38 28.90
N ARG A 485 -24.66 24.07 28.65
CA ARG A 485 -25.59 23.03 29.14
C ARG A 485 -25.70 22.98 30.66
N GLN A 486 -24.61 23.32 31.34
CA GLN A 486 -24.52 23.33 32.80
C GLN A 486 -24.93 24.69 33.41
N GLY A 487 -25.32 25.66 32.58
CA GLY A 487 -25.67 27.02 33.02
C GLY A 487 -24.49 27.82 33.57
N ILE A 488 -23.25 27.38 33.30
CA ILE A 488 -22.01 28.03 33.79
C ILE A 488 -21.74 29.31 33.00
N ILE A 489 -22.10 29.34 31.71
CA ILE A 489 -22.04 30.53 30.86
C ILE A 489 -23.40 30.78 30.22
N GLY A 490 -23.71 32.04 29.95
CA GLY A 490 -24.97 32.43 29.30
C GLY A 490 -24.90 32.35 27.76
N PRO A 491 -26.05 32.36 27.07
CA PRO A 491 -26.11 32.37 25.61
C PRO A 491 -25.27 33.49 24.95
N PRO A 492 -25.26 34.74 25.44
CA PRO A 492 -24.44 35.81 24.84
C PRO A 492 -22.93 35.55 24.96
N GLU A 493 -22.51 34.91 26.06
CA GLU A 493 -21.11 34.62 26.34
C GLU A 493 -20.62 33.42 25.53
N ALA A 494 -21.46 32.40 25.38
CA ALA A 494 -21.21 31.28 24.48
C ALA A 494 -21.11 31.74 23.01
N LEU A 495 -21.90 32.73 22.59
CA LEU A 495 -21.86 33.28 21.24
C LEU A 495 -20.48 33.90 20.95
N VAL A 496 -20.00 34.77 21.83
CA VAL A 496 -18.66 35.41 21.70
C VAL A 496 -17.55 34.37 21.62
N LEU A 497 -17.58 33.35 22.49
CA LEU A 497 -16.55 32.32 22.53
C LEU A 497 -16.57 31.42 21.28
N LEU A 498 -17.76 31.08 20.76
CA LEU A 498 -17.89 30.28 19.54
C LEU A 498 -17.51 31.08 18.28
N THR A 499 -17.86 32.37 18.21
CA THR A 499 -17.41 33.25 17.12
C THR A 499 -15.89 33.47 17.18
N GLY A 500 -15.30 33.53 18.38
CA GLY A 500 -13.84 33.55 18.57
C GLY A 500 -13.14 32.28 18.03
N LEU A 501 -13.85 31.16 18.01
CA LEU A 501 -13.43 29.90 17.36
C LEU A 501 -13.80 29.83 15.85
N ARG A 502 -14.17 30.97 15.25
CA ARG A 502 -14.55 31.14 13.83
C ARG A 502 -15.83 30.42 13.40
N TYR A 503 -16.75 30.13 14.31
CA TYR A 503 -18.12 29.76 13.91
C TYR A 503 -18.85 31.00 13.37
N SER A 504 -19.65 30.81 12.32
CA SER A 504 -20.55 31.86 11.84
C SER A 504 -21.56 32.22 12.93
N ALA A 505 -22.10 33.44 12.90
CA ALA A 505 -23.10 33.88 13.89
C ALA A 505 -24.32 32.93 13.90
N GLU A 506 -24.72 32.44 12.73
CA GLU A 506 -25.83 31.51 12.55
C GLU A 506 -25.51 30.12 13.13
N ASP A 507 -24.32 29.58 12.88
CA ASP A 507 -23.90 28.29 13.43
C ASP A 507 -23.73 28.34 14.95
N ALA A 508 -23.15 29.44 15.46
CA ALA A 508 -22.95 29.63 16.88
C ALA A 508 -24.29 29.70 17.61
N ASP A 509 -25.29 30.38 17.05
CA ASP A 509 -26.63 30.49 17.62
C ASP A 509 -27.38 29.14 17.59
N PHE A 510 -27.23 28.37 16.50
CA PHE A 510 -27.75 27.00 16.44
C PHE A 510 -27.14 26.09 17.52
N ILE A 511 -25.81 26.15 17.68
CA ILE A 511 -25.09 25.40 18.71
C ILE A 511 -25.59 25.79 20.11
N ILE A 512 -25.86 27.07 20.33
CA ILE A 512 -26.36 27.58 21.61
C ILE A 512 -27.76 27.03 21.89
N GLN A 513 -28.70 27.17 20.95
CA GLN A 513 -30.07 26.72 21.13
C GLN A 513 -30.17 25.21 21.39
N ALA A 514 -29.36 24.41 20.68
CA ALA A 514 -29.31 22.96 20.87
C ALA A 514 -28.76 22.52 22.24
N ASN A 515 -28.15 23.43 23.00
CA ASN A 515 -27.46 23.15 24.25
C ASN A 515 -28.01 23.95 25.44
N LEU A 516 -29.18 24.59 25.31
CA LEU A 516 -29.85 25.23 26.43
C LEU A 516 -30.43 24.19 27.40
N PRO A 517 -30.32 24.40 28.73
CA PRO A 517 -30.92 23.49 29.70
C PRO A 517 -32.46 23.53 29.62
N ALA A 518 -33.11 22.35 29.65
CA ALA A 518 -34.57 22.23 29.64
C ALA A 518 -35.21 22.77 30.94
N PRO A 519 -36.44 23.33 30.89
CA PRO A 519 -37.12 23.86 32.07
C PRO A 519 -37.41 22.75 33.09
N ALA A 520 -36.96 22.95 34.32
CA ALA A 520 -36.96 21.97 35.39
C ALA A 520 -38.37 21.63 35.91
N MET A 521 -38.68 20.34 36.00
CA MET A 521 -39.64 19.80 36.96
C MET A 521 -38.91 19.48 38.26
N VAL A 522 -39.50 19.90 39.38
CA VAL A 522 -38.97 19.75 40.75
C VAL A 522 -39.26 18.33 41.22
N GLU A 523 -38.22 17.56 41.57
CA GLU A 523 -38.32 16.32 42.35
C GLU A 523 -37.48 16.42 43.62
N GLU A 524 -38.04 15.86 44.69
CA GLU A 524 -37.64 16.01 46.09
C GLU A 524 -36.24 15.48 46.43
N GLU A 525 -35.59 16.22 47.32
CA GLU A 525 -34.17 16.17 47.64
C GLU A 525 -33.84 14.98 48.57
N LYS A 526 -33.23 13.92 48.02
CA LYS A 526 -32.53 12.92 48.84
C LYS A 526 -31.24 13.54 49.37
N VAL A 527 -31.19 13.84 50.66
CA VAL A 527 -29.97 14.30 51.36
C VAL A 527 -28.91 13.20 51.27
N ARG A 528 -27.91 13.39 50.40
CA ARG A 528 -26.72 12.54 50.33
C ARG A 528 -25.62 13.17 51.17
N GLN A 529 -25.04 12.40 52.07
CA GLN A 529 -23.86 12.84 52.83
C GLN A 529 -22.64 12.90 51.90
N LEU A 530 -21.86 13.97 52.02
CA LEU A 530 -20.64 14.17 51.23
C LEU A 530 -19.66 13.03 51.52
N GLN A 531 -19.14 12.41 50.47
CA GLN A 531 -18.10 11.41 50.59
C GLN A 531 -16.72 12.09 50.50
N LYS A 532 -15.69 11.44 51.05
CA LYS A 532 -14.28 11.87 50.93
C LYS A 532 -13.86 12.13 49.47
N SER A 533 -14.43 11.40 48.52
CA SER A 533 -14.22 11.62 47.07
C SER A 533 -14.79 12.95 46.56
N ASP A 534 -15.92 13.39 47.11
CA ASP A 534 -16.59 14.63 46.72
C ASP A 534 -15.82 15.84 47.24
N ILE A 535 -15.31 15.74 48.49
CA ILE A 535 -14.44 16.75 49.10
C ILE A 535 -13.13 16.88 48.33
N ARG A 536 -12.50 15.75 47.96
CA ARG A 536 -11.31 15.73 47.09
C ARG A 536 -11.57 16.41 45.74
N SER A 537 -12.71 16.13 45.12
CA SER A 537 -13.07 16.70 43.81
C SER A 537 -13.32 18.21 43.90
N ALA A 538 -14.01 18.66 44.96
CA ALA A 538 -14.24 20.07 45.23
C ALA A 538 -12.91 20.83 45.49
N LEU A 539 -11.98 20.23 46.24
CA LEU A 539 -10.66 20.80 46.49
C LEU A 539 -9.81 20.84 45.20
N LYS A 540 -9.80 19.76 44.41
CA LYS A 540 -9.11 19.68 43.11
C LYS A 540 -9.59 20.75 42.12
N THR A 541 -10.88 21.08 42.16
CA THR A 541 -11.49 22.08 41.28
C THR A 541 -11.41 23.51 41.83
N GLY A 542 -10.76 23.72 42.98
CA GLY A 542 -10.62 25.01 43.63
C GLY A 542 -11.93 25.58 44.19
N LYS A 543 -12.99 24.77 44.29
CA LYS A 543 -14.30 25.18 44.79
C LYS A 543 -14.37 25.31 46.31
N ILE A 544 -13.43 24.70 47.02
CA ILE A 544 -13.25 24.84 48.47
C ILE A 544 -11.77 25.07 48.76
N THR A 545 -11.48 25.82 49.83
CA THR A 545 -10.10 26.05 50.29
C THR A 545 -9.55 24.85 51.07
N ARG A 546 -8.24 24.86 51.34
CA ARG A 546 -7.57 23.84 52.15
C ARG A 546 -8.28 23.63 53.49
N ASP A 547 -8.41 24.70 54.26
CA ASP A 547 -9.04 24.69 55.58
C ASP A 547 -10.50 24.22 55.53
N GLN A 548 -11.22 24.54 54.44
CA GLN A 548 -12.60 24.08 54.24
C GLN A 548 -12.69 22.59 53.88
N ALA A 549 -11.66 22.02 53.24
CA ALA A 549 -11.59 20.60 52.96
C ALA A 549 -11.20 19.79 54.21
N GLU A 550 -10.31 20.33 55.04
CA GLU A 550 -9.90 19.73 56.32
C GLU A 550 -11.11 19.66 57.27
N ALA A 551 -11.80 20.79 57.50
CA ALA A 551 -12.99 20.84 58.35
C ALA A 551 -14.10 19.89 57.88
N ARG A 552 -14.32 19.76 56.56
CA ARG A 552 -15.33 18.84 56.02
C ARG A 552 -14.95 17.37 56.10
N LEU A 553 -13.65 17.06 56.17
CA LEU A 553 -13.17 15.70 56.42
C LEU A 553 -13.31 15.36 57.90
N GLU A 554 -13.08 16.32 58.79
CA GLU A 554 -13.37 16.17 60.22
C GLU A 554 -14.86 15.93 60.49
N ASP A 555 -15.74 16.65 59.79
CA ASP A 555 -17.20 16.48 59.88
C ASP A 555 -17.70 15.08 59.42
N ILE A 556 -16.86 14.29 58.73
CA ILE A 556 -17.14 12.89 58.36
C ILE A 556 -16.25 11.90 59.12
N ASP A 557 -15.89 12.25 60.36
CA ASP A 557 -15.17 11.44 61.36
C ASP A 557 -13.69 11.13 61.04
N TYR A 558 -12.99 11.98 60.26
CA TYR A 558 -11.52 11.92 60.19
C TYR A 558 -10.90 12.74 61.32
N PHE A 559 -9.85 12.21 61.95
CA PHE A 559 -9.09 12.98 62.93
C PHE A 559 -8.42 14.20 62.25
N PRO A 560 -8.26 15.34 62.95
CA PRO A 560 -7.73 16.58 62.35
C PRO A 560 -6.38 16.40 61.64
N GLU A 561 -5.51 15.56 62.20
CA GLU A 561 -4.19 15.24 61.66
C GLU A 561 -4.28 14.45 60.34
N ASP A 562 -5.23 13.50 60.25
CA ASP A 562 -5.50 12.72 59.05
C ASP A 562 -6.21 13.54 57.98
N ALA A 563 -7.12 14.44 58.38
CA ALA A 563 -7.80 15.36 57.48
C ALA A 563 -6.79 16.29 56.80
N ALA A 564 -5.88 16.88 57.58
CA ALA A 564 -4.78 17.72 57.07
C ALA A 564 -3.83 16.93 56.15
N PHE A 565 -3.45 15.71 56.54
CA PHE A 565 -2.59 14.85 55.71
C PHE A 565 -3.26 14.44 54.40
N LEU A 566 -4.56 14.12 54.42
CA LEU A 566 -5.32 13.77 53.21
C LEU A 566 -5.48 14.95 52.26
N VAL A 567 -5.68 16.15 52.80
CA VAL A 567 -5.75 17.38 52.03
C VAL A 567 -4.39 17.70 51.40
N ASP A 568 -3.28 17.46 52.11
CA ASP A 568 -1.92 17.59 51.56
C ASP A 568 -1.66 16.60 50.42
N ILE A 569 -2.07 15.33 50.60
CA ILE A 569 -2.06 14.31 49.54
C ILE A 569 -2.89 14.78 48.34
N TYR A 570 -4.07 15.35 48.57
CA TYR A 570 -4.96 15.77 47.48
C TYR A 570 -4.43 16.97 46.71
N GLN A 571 -3.81 17.94 47.38
CA GLN A 571 -3.16 19.08 46.73
C GLN A 571 -1.93 18.63 45.95
N ARG A 572 -1.03 17.83 46.54
CA ARG A 572 0.14 17.28 45.85
C ARG A 572 -0.23 16.40 44.65
N LEU A 573 -1.27 15.56 44.77
CA LEU A 573 -1.78 14.77 43.64
C LEU A 573 -2.39 15.65 42.55
N THR A 574 -2.92 16.84 42.89
CA THR A 574 -3.48 17.78 41.91
C THR A 574 -2.36 18.54 41.19
N GLU A 575 -1.29 18.88 41.90
CA GLU A 575 -0.06 19.46 41.34
C GLU A 575 0.68 18.47 40.43
N LEU A 576 0.74 17.18 40.82
CA LEU A 576 1.31 16.10 40.02
C LEU A 576 0.41 15.67 38.84
N ALA A 577 -0.91 15.89 38.91
CA ALA A 577 -1.87 15.48 37.87
C ALA A 577 -1.84 16.36 36.60
N LYS A 578 -0.96 17.36 36.52
CA LYS A 578 -0.68 18.11 35.28
C LYS A 578 0.40 17.49 34.38
N VAL A 579 0.89 16.29 34.68
CA VAL A 579 1.79 15.56 33.77
C VAL A 579 1.16 14.23 33.38
N THR A 580 0.85 14.08 32.09
CA THR A 580 0.27 12.87 31.50
C THR A 580 1.23 11.69 31.61
N LYS A 581 0.67 10.49 31.85
CA LYS A 581 1.34 9.18 31.87
C LYS A 581 2.42 9.04 30.79
N PRO A 582 3.59 8.43 31.06
CA PRO A 582 4.44 7.93 29.99
C PRO A 582 3.72 6.79 29.27
N ARG A 583 3.65 6.88 27.94
CA ARG A 583 3.43 5.74 27.06
C ARG A 583 4.80 5.38 26.49
N GLU A 584 5.12 4.09 26.47
CA GLU A 584 6.22 3.59 25.63
C GLU A 584 5.90 3.96 24.17
N ALA A 585 6.92 4.36 23.41
CA ALA A 585 6.74 4.73 22.02
C ALA A 585 6.18 3.52 21.26
N SER A 586 5.01 3.67 20.65
CA SER A 586 4.47 2.59 19.83
C SER A 586 5.36 2.38 18.61
N LYS A 587 5.28 1.21 17.97
CA LYS A 587 5.94 0.95 16.67
C LYS A 587 5.74 2.10 15.68
N ALA A 588 4.56 2.74 15.65
CA ALA A 588 4.26 3.84 14.75
C ALA A 588 5.01 5.14 15.14
N ASP A 589 5.16 5.40 16.44
CA ASP A 589 5.84 6.59 16.95
C ASP A 589 7.36 6.47 16.77
N ILE A 590 7.93 5.27 16.97
CA ILE A 590 9.35 4.98 16.72
C ILE A 590 9.68 5.21 15.25
N VAL A 591 8.89 4.63 14.34
CA VAL A 591 9.05 4.80 12.88
C VAL A 591 8.91 6.27 12.47
N LEU A 592 7.95 6.99 13.04
CA LEU A 592 7.75 8.42 12.75
C LEU A 592 8.88 9.29 13.30
N GLY A 593 9.44 8.92 14.46
CA GLY A 593 10.61 9.57 15.07
C GLY A 593 11.86 9.44 14.21
N VAL A 594 12.13 8.25 13.67
CA VAL A 594 13.24 8.05 12.72
C VAL A 594 12.98 8.81 11.42
N LYS A 595 11.75 8.72 10.88
CA LYS A 595 11.36 9.39 9.63
C LYS A 595 11.51 10.91 9.69
N ASN A 596 11.23 11.52 10.83
CA ASN A 596 11.34 12.97 11.03
C ASN A 596 12.75 13.40 11.51
N GLY A 597 13.72 12.46 11.58
CA GLY A 597 15.09 12.73 12.03
C GLY A 597 15.21 13.09 13.51
N ILE A 598 14.22 12.72 14.32
CA ILE A 598 14.15 13.02 15.77
C ILE A 598 15.00 12.00 16.55
N ILE A 599 15.07 10.75 16.08
CA ILE A 599 15.94 9.68 16.59
C ILE A 599 16.69 9.03 15.43
N THR A 600 17.87 8.46 15.69
CA THR A 600 18.65 7.81 14.62
C THR A 600 18.03 6.48 14.19
N PRO A 601 18.26 6.00 12.97
CA PRO A 601 17.81 4.67 12.53
C PRO A 601 18.31 3.55 13.44
N GLU A 602 19.53 3.67 13.96
CA GLU A 602 20.13 2.73 14.90
C GLU A 602 19.40 2.73 16.24
N ASP A 603 19.05 3.92 16.77
CA ASP A 603 18.27 4.04 18.00
C ASP A 603 16.84 3.52 17.81
N GLY A 604 16.22 3.78 16.66
CA GLY A 604 14.90 3.25 16.32
C GLY A 604 14.87 1.73 16.21
N PHE A 605 15.98 1.11 15.78
CA PHE A 605 16.12 -0.35 15.70
C PHE A 605 16.15 -0.96 17.10
N VAL A 606 16.98 -0.42 18.00
CA VAL A 606 17.06 -0.86 19.39
C VAL A 606 15.71 -0.68 20.11
N MET A 607 15.03 0.46 19.90
CA MET A 607 13.71 0.70 20.48
C MET A 607 12.65 -0.29 19.99
N LEU A 608 12.71 -0.75 18.74
CA LEU A 608 11.81 -1.79 18.24
C LEU A 608 12.11 -3.16 18.86
N GLN A 609 13.37 -3.49 19.10
CA GLN A 609 13.76 -4.71 19.82
C GLN A 609 13.29 -4.69 21.28
N GLU A 610 13.41 -3.55 21.97
CA GLU A 610 12.93 -3.37 23.34
C GLU A 610 11.40 -3.52 23.47
N VAL A 611 10.66 -3.15 22.41
CA VAL A 611 9.21 -3.35 22.30
C VAL A 611 8.84 -4.79 21.86
N GLY A 612 9.84 -5.64 21.62
CA GLY A 612 9.68 -7.09 21.40
C GLY A 612 9.66 -7.54 19.94
N PHE A 613 10.14 -6.72 18.99
CA PHE A 613 10.33 -7.13 17.60
C PHE A 613 11.67 -7.84 17.39
N THR A 614 11.71 -8.85 16.52
CA THR A 614 12.99 -9.50 16.15
C THR A 614 13.85 -8.56 15.32
N ASP A 615 15.14 -8.86 15.22
CA ASP A 615 16.11 -8.08 14.44
C ASP A 615 15.63 -7.88 13.00
N GLU A 616 15.20 -8.95 12.34
CA GLU A 616 14.73 -8.89 10.95
C GLU A 616 13.42 -8.11 10.82
N ALA A 617 12.54 -8.19 11.82
CA ALA A 617 11.30 -7.43 11.82
C ALA A 617 11.55 -5.95 12.07
N SER A 618 12.50 -5.60 12.92
CA SER A 618 12.87 -4.23 13.26
C SER A 618 13.53 -3.53 12.08
N GLU A 619 14.46 -4.21 11.39
CA GLU A 619 15.05 -3.78 10.12
C GLU A 619 13.97 -3.52 9.07
N PHE A 620 13.10 -4.51 8.83
CA PHE A 620 12.01 -4.40 7.87
C PHE A 620 11.04 -3.25 8.18
N ILE A 621 10.72 -3.02 9.45
CA ILE A 621 9.78 -1.97 9.87
C ILE A 621 10.33 -0.57 9.58
N LEU A 622 11.60 -0.35 9.84
CA LEU A 622 12.27 0.91 9.55
C LEU A 622 12.44 1.09 8.04
N GLU A 623 12.79 0.03 7.32
CA GLU A 623 12.98 0.06 5.87
C GLU A 623 11.67 0.32 5.09
N VAL A 624 10.55 -0.28 5.51
CA VAL A 624 9.28 -0.22 4.76
C VAL A 624 8.46 1.05 5.05
N ARG A 625 8.65 1.70 6.20
CA ARG A 625 7.79 2.82 6.63
C ARG A 625 8.48 4.18 6.78
N ILE A 626 9.77 4.31 6.53
CA ILE A 626 10.45 5.61 6.40
C ILE A 626 10.36 6.07 4.92
N GLU A 627 9.11 6.36 4.52
CA GLU A 627 8.63 7.07 3.32
C GLU A 627 9.07 6.69 1.88
N ARG A 628 8.17 7.01 0.94
CA ARG A 628 8.24 6.83 -0.52
C ARG A 628 9.63 7.18 -1.07
N SER A 629 10.47 6.17 -1.22
CA SER A 629 11.65 6.27 -2.06
C SER A 629 11.26 5.81 -3.47
N PRO A 630 11.53 6.59 -4.54
CA PRO A 630 11.42 6.12 -5.93
C PRO A 630 12.40 4.98 -6.25
N PHE A 631 13.15 4.52 -5.26
CA PHE A 631 14.13 3.45 -5.31
C PHE A 631 13.72 2.22 -4.50
N SER A 632 12.47 2.13 -4.03
CA SER A 632 11.94 0.89 -3.45
C SER A 632 11.96 -0.22 -4.52
N PRO A 633 12.59 -1.37 -4.24
CA PRO A 633 12.73 -2.42 -5.23
C PRO A 633 11.36 -2.91 -5.67
N ILE A 634 11.12 -2.86 -6.97
CA ILE A 634 9.79 -3.09 -7.56
C ILE A 634 9.50 -4.61 -7.64
N ASN A 635 10.55 -5.43 -7.53
CA ASN A 635 10.47 -6.88 -7.52
C ASN A 635 11.57 -7.51 -6.65
N PHE A 636 11.44 -8.81 -6.41
CA PHE A 636 12.35 -9.59 -5.56
C PHE A 636 13.81 -9.61 -6.07
N GLU A 637 14.01 -9.49 -7.39
CA GLU A 637 15.33 -9.52 -8.01
C GLU A 637 16.09 -8.21 -7.75
N GLU A 638 15.42 -7.06 -7.89
CA GLU A 638 15.98 -5.75 -7.54
C GLU A 638 16.23 -5.60 -6.04
N PHE A 639 15.37 -6.21 -5.21
CA PHE A 639 15.57 -6.29 -3.76
C PHE A 639 16.83 -7.08 -3.41
N LYS A 640 17.02 -8.24 -4.06
CA LYS A 640 18.19 -9.11 -3.86
C LYS A 640 19.49 -8.40 -4.28
N ASP A 641 19.51 -7.72 -5.43
CA ASP A 641 20.69 -7.02 -5.92
C ASP A 641 21.09 -5.83 -5.03
N ARG A 642 20.10 -5.08 -4.54
CA ARG A 642 20.33 -3.97 -3.60
C ARG A 642 20.79 -4.47 -2.24
N SER A 643 20.18 -5.54 -1.72
CA SER A 643 20.61 -6.18 -0.47
C SER A 643 22.06 -6.67 -0.56
N ILE A 644 22.47 -7.25 -1.70
CA ILE A 644 23.87 -7.65 -1.96
C ILE A 644 24.81 -6.43 -2.03
N MET A 645 24.39 -5.33 -2.66
CA MET A 645 25.18 -4.09 -2.69
C MET A 645 25.38 -3.49 -1.29
N PHE A 646 24.32 -3.42 -0.47
CA PHE A 646 24.41 -2.90 0.90
C PHE A 646 25.27 -3.80 1.80
N THR A 647 25.12 -5.12 1.67
CA THR A 647 25.94 -6.10 2.41
C THR A 647 27.43 -5.92 2.11
N LYS A 648 27.79 -5.71 0.83
CA LYS A 648 29.16 -5.35 0.41
C LYS A 648 29.63 -3.99 0.93
N ALA A 649 28.74 -2.99 1.00
CA ALA A 649 29.05 -1.65 1.48
C ALA A 649 29.26 -1.60 3.01
N THR A 650 28.58 -2.46 3.77
CA THR A 650 28.75 -2.58 5.23
C THR A 650 29.88 -3.55 5.64
N GLY A 651 30.70 -4.02 4.69
CA GLY A 651 31.83 -4.90 4.95
C GLY A 651 31.49 -6.31 5.42
N LYS A 652 30.21 -6.72 5.35
CA LYS A 652 29.78 -8.09 5.66
C LYS A 652 29.83 -8.91 4.36
N ALA A 653 30.48 -10.07 4.37
CA ALA A 653 30.46 -10.93 3.18
C ALA A 653 29.04 -11.50 2.97
N PRO A 654 28.49 -11.49 1.74
CA PRO A 654 27.21 -12.15 1.47
C PRO A 654 27.34 -13.64 1.78
N ARG A 655 26.50 -14.14 2.69
CA ARG A 655 26.47 -15.57 3.05
C ARG A 655 25.75 -16.34 1.95
N GLU A 656 26.51 -16.96 1.05
CA GLU A 656 25.92 -17.86 0.06
C GLU A 656 25.36 -19.12 0.73
N GLY A 657 24.16 -19.53 0.33
CA GLY A 657 23.62 -20.83 0.70
C GLY A 657 24.52 -21.96 0.17
N THR A 658 24.66 -23.04 0.94
CA THR A 658 25.38 -24.25 0.50
C THR A 658 24.80 -24.76 -0.82
N GLU A 659 25.62 -25.46 -1.61
CA GLU A 659 25.18 -26.08 -2.87
C GLU A 659 23.99 -27.04 -2.62
N GLU A 660 24.01 -27.74 -1.49
CA GLU A 660 22.94 -28.62 -1.00
C GLU A 660 21.63 -27.86 -0.74
N LEU A 661 21.68 -26.68 -0.09
CA LEU A 661 20.51 -25.86 0.16
C LEU A 661 19.92 -25.31 -1.16
N ARG A 662 20.78 -24.90 -2.09
CA ARG A 662 20.37 -24.43 -3.42
C ARG A 662 19.71 -25.54 -4.23
N ALA A 663 20.29 -26.74 -4.21
CA ALA A 663 19.74 -27.91 -4.89
C ALA A 663 18.37 -28.31 -4.31
N ALA A 664 18.25 -28.34 -2.98
CA ALA A 664 16.98 -28.64 -2.30
C ALA A 664 15.90 -27.60 -2.62
N ALA A 665 16.26 -26.31 -2.65
CA ALA A 665 15.35 -25.23 -3.02
C ALA A 665 14.87 -25.35 -4.48
N ALA A 666 15.79 -25.61 -5.41
CA ALA A 666 15.46 -25.80 -6.83
C ALA A 666 14.49 -26.97 -7.04
N GLU A 667 14.67 -28.07 -6.29
CA GLU A 667 13.80 -29.23 -6.38
C GLU A 667 12.39 -28.95 -5.83
N VAL A 668 12.26 -28.20 -4.74
CA VAL A 668 10.95 -27.74 -4.22
C VAL A 668 10.22 -26.89 -5.26
N VAL A 669 10.91 -25.96 -5.92
CA VAL A 669 10.31 -25.11 -6.96
C VAL A 669 9.86 -25.94 -8.15
N ARG A 670 10.68 -26.89 -8.61
CA ARG A 670 10.37 -27.78 -9.73
C ARG A 670 9.12 -28.63 -9.42
N LEU A 671 9.11 -29.31 -8.27
CA LEU A 671 7.99 -30.17 -7.85
C LEU A 671 6.71 -29.38 -7.57
N THR A 672 6.82 -28.12 -7.12
CA THR A 672 5.65 -27.26 -6.93
C THR A 672 4.95 -26.99 -8.27
N LYS A 673 5.72 -26.65 -9.31
CA LYS A 673 5.18 -26.48 -10.68
C LYS A 673 4.53 -27.76 -11.21
N ASP A 674 5.15 -28.92 -10.97
CA ASP A 674 4.62 -30.23 -11.38
C ASP A 674 3.27 -30.52 -10.69
N VAL A 675 3.15 -30.25 -9.39
CA VAL A 675 1.90 -30.41 -8.62
C VAL A 675 0.83 -29.45 -9.12
N GLU A 676 1.15 -28.19 -9.39
CA GLU A 676 0.20 -27.22 -9.93
C GLU A 676 -0.35 -27.64 -11.31
N ALA A 677 0.52 -28.12 -12.20
CA ALA A 677 0.11 -28.63 -13.51
C ALA A 677 -0.81 -29.87 -13.38
N LEU A 678 -0.53 -30.76 -12.43
CA LEU A 678 -1.39 -31.92 -12.14
C LEU A 678 -2.73 -31.51 -11.54
N ARG A 679 -2.76 -30.53 -10.64
CA ARG A 679 -4.02 -29.96 -10.08
C ARG A 679 -4.88 -29.35 -11.16
N ALA A 680 -4.29 -28.59 -12.09
CA ALA A 680 -4.99 -28.04 -13.24
C ALA A 680 -5.58 -29.16 -14.13
N SER A 681 -4.79 -30.22 -14.40
CA SER A 681 -5.24 -31.37 -15.18
C SER A 681 -6.39 -32.15 -14.52
N VAL A 682 -6.38 -32.30 -13.19
CA VAL A 682 -7.48 -32.90 -12.43
C VAL A 682 -8.74 -32.04 -12.55
N LYS A 683 -8.62 -30.73 -12.35
CA LYS A 683 -9.74 -29.77 -12.43
C LYS A 683 -10.38 -29.73 -13.83
N ASP A 684 -9.58 -29.81 -14.88
CA ASP A 684 -10.08 -29.84 -16.26
C ASP A 684 -10.77 -31.16 -16.61
N GLU A 685 -10.33 -32.28 -16.03
CA GLU A 685 -11.01 -33.56 -16.21
C GLU A 685 -12.31 -33.62 -15.36
N GLU A 686 -12.33 -33.00 -14.18
CA GLU A 686 -13.53 -32.84 -13.35
C GLU A 686 -14.60 -31.99 -14.04
N ARG A 687 -14.21 -30.95 -14.78
CA ARG A 687 -15.15 -30.12 -15.56
C ARG A 687 -15.83 -30.87 -16.70
N LYS A 688 -15.24 -31.97 -17.18
CA LYS A 688 -15.78 -32.77 -18.30
C LYS A 688 -16.76 -33.84 -17.86
N LEU A 689 -16.94 -34.02 -16.55
CA LEU A 689 -17.95 -34.93 -16.00
C LEU A 689 -19.35 -34.35 -16.17
N SER A 690 -20.30 -35.17 -16.67
CA SER A 690 -21.71 -34.84 -16.62
C SER A 690 -22.21 -34.87 -15.18
N LYS A 691 -23.24 -34.07 -14.88
CA LYS A 691 -23.85 -33.96 -13.54
C LYS A 691 -24.30 -35.33 -13.01
N GLU A 692 -24.85 -36.17 -13.89
CA GLU A 692 -25.31 -37.54 -13.59
C GLU A 692 -24.16 -38.51 -13.24
N ALA A 693 -22.97 -38.34 -13.83
CA ALA A 693 -21.80 -39.16 -13.51
C ALA A 693 -21.11 -38.74 -12.20
N ALA A 694 -21.20 -37.44 -11.86
CA ALA A 694 -20.74 -36.92 -10.58
C ALA A 694 -21.63 -37.42 -9.41
N ASP A 695 -22.95 -37.42 -9.59
CA ASP A 695 -23.92 -37.85 -8.58
C ASP A 695 -23.88 -39.37 -8.31
N ALA A 696 -23.45 -40.17 -9.30
CA ALA A 696 -23.29 -41.63 -9.16
C ALA A 696 -21.94 -42.08 -8.55
N GLY A 697 -21.03 -41.15 -8.22
CA GLY A 697 -19.70 -41.48 -7.67
C GLY A 697 -18.76 -42.23 -8.63
N LEU A 698 -19.11 -42.30 -9.92
CA LEU A 698 -18.37 -43.03 -10.94
C LEU A 698 -17.32 -42.11 -11.59
N ALA A 699 -16.18 -41.93 -10.93
CA ALA A 699 -15.06 -41.20 -11.51
C ALA A 699 -14.47 -41.98 -12.72
N PRO A 700 -14.31 -41.35 -13.90
CA PRO A 700 -13.70 -41.99 -15.07
C PRO A 700 -12.31 -42.55 -14.72
N PRO A 701 -11.88 -43.68 -15.32
CA PRO A 701 -10.58 -44.28 -15.06
C PRO A 701 -9.41 -43.28 -15.18
N LYS A 702 -9.53 -42.31 -16.09
CA LYS A 702 -8.56 -41.24 -16.31
C LYS A 702 -8.48 -40.24 -15.14
N LEU A 703 -9.61 -39.83 -14.58
CA LEU A 703 -9.64 -38.94 -13.41
C LEU A 703 -9.07 -39.63 -12.17
N LYS A 704 -9.42 -40.90 -11.95
CA LYS A 704 -8.85 -41.70 -10.85
C LYS A 704 -7.33 -41.82 -10.98
N LYS A 705 -6.82 -42.05 -12.19
CA LYS A 705 -5.37 -42.10 -12.47
C LYS A 705 -4.70 -40.76 -12.19
N LEU A 706 -5.29 -39.64 -12.64
CA LEU A 706 -4.77 -38.29 -12.40
C LEU A 706 -4.71 -37.93 -10.91
N ARG A 707 -5.76 -38.24 -10.14
CA ARG A 707 -5.78 -38.02 -8.68
C ARG A 707 -4.71 -38.84 -7.95
N VAL A 708 -4.51 -40.10 -8.33
CA VAL A 708 -3.43 -40.93 -7.76
C VAL A 708 -2.05 -40.35 -8.09
N THR A 709 -1.84 -39.88 -9.32
CA THR A 709 -0.59 -39.22 -9.71
C THR A 709 -0.38 -37.91 -8.95
N LEU A 710 -1.43 -37.11 -8.77
CA LEU A 710 -1.37 -35.87 -7.99
C LEU A 710 -0.97 -36.14 -6.54
N HIS A 711 -1.63 -37.08 -5.85
CA HIS A 711 -1.29 -37.41 -4.46
C HIS A 711 0.15 -37.92 -4.30
N ARG A 712 0.66 -38.67 -5.27
CA ARG A 712 2.08 -39.07 -5.28
C ARG A 712 3.01 -37.87 -5.44
N ALA A 713 2.71 -36.96 -6.35
CA ALA A 713 3.50 -35.74 -6.56
C ALA A 713 3.45 -34.82 -5.33
N GLU A 714 2.30 -34.70 -4.66
CA GLU A 714 2.15 -33.94 -3.41
C GLU A 714 2.99 -34.54 -2.28
N ALA A 715 3.00 -35.87 -2.15
CA ALA A 715 3.87 -36.55 -1.18
C ALA A 715 5.36 -36.35 -1.48
N THR A 716 5.76 -36.39 -2.77
CA THR A 716 7.14 -36.10 -3.18
C THR A 716 7.53 -34.63 -2.91
N LEU A 717 6.63 -33.69 -3.16
CA LEU A 717 6.83 -32.28 -2.84
C LEU A 717 6.99 -32.06 -1.33
N GLN A 718 6.20 -32.74 -0.51
CA GLN A 718 6.32 -32.64 0.94
C GLN A 718 7.70 -33.15 1.41
N LEU A 719 8.16 -34.29 0.89
CA LEU A 719 9.50 -34.81 1.19
C LEU A 719 10.61 -33.81 0.77
N ALA A 720 10.46 -33.17 -0.38
CA ALA A 720 11.42 -32.16 -0.85
C ALA A 720 11.43 -30.91 0.04
N LYS A 721 10.26 -30.47 0.54
CA LYS A 721 10.15 -29.37 1.51
C LYS A 721 10.83 -29.73 2.83
N ASP A 722 10.58 -30.94 3.34
CA ASP A 722 11.23 -31.42 4.57
C ASP A 722 12.76 -31.47 4.42
N ASN A 723 13.26 -31.87 3.24
CA ASN A 723 14.69 -31.87 2.93
C ASN A 723 15.27 -30.46 2.81
N TYR A 724 14.53 -29.52 2.22
CA TYR A 724 14.91 -28.10 2.18
C TYR A 724 14.99 -27.51 3.59
N ASP A 725 13.99 -27.78 4.45
CA ASP A 725 13.97 -27.28 5.81
C ASP A 725 15.11 -27.87 6.66
N LYS A 726 15.46 -29.14 6.46
CA LYS A 726 16.66 -29.76 7.05
C LYS A 726 17.95 -29.09 6.58
N ALA A 727 18.12 -28.89 5.27
CA ALA A 727 19.30 -28.23 4.70
C ALA A 727 19.41 -26.76 5.19
N ARG A 728 18.28 -26.08 5.32
CA ARG A 728 18.19 -24.70 5.83
C ARG A 728 18.53 -24.62 7.30
N ALA A 729 18.05 -25.57 8.11
CA ALA A 729 18.39 -25.66 9.53
C ALA A 729 19.89 -25.94 9.71
N ALA A 730 20.47 -26.87 8.95
CA ALA A 730 21.90 -27.16 8.97
C ALA A 730 22.76 -25.95 8.59
N TRP A 731 22.38 -25.22 7.53
CA TRP A 731 23.04 -23.98 7.12
C TRP A 731 22.97 -22.88 8.21
N ARG A 732 21.81 -22.74 8.88
CA ARG A 732 21.63 -21.80 10.00
C ARG A 732 22.49 -22.17 11.20
N HIS A 733 22.57 -23.44 11.56
CA HIS A 733 23.37 -23.91 12.69
C HIS A 733 24.88 -23.80 12.43
N ALA A 734 25.35 -24.14 11.23
CA ALA A 734 26.74 -23.93 10.82
C ALA A 734 27.16 -22.45 10.85
N SER A 735 26.19 -21.53 10.82
CA SER A 735 26.41 -20.07 10.88
C SER A 735 26.45 -19.50 12.30
N ALA A 736 26.19 -20.31 13.33
CA ALA A 736 26.20 -19.90 14.75
C ALA A 736 27.52 -20.25 15.47
N GLU A 737 28.37 -21.08 14.85
CA GLU A 737 29.68 -21.50 15.40
C GLU A 737 30.88 -20.70 14.83
N THR A 738 30.63 -19.72 13.96
CA THR A 738 31.60 -18.74 13.44
C THR A 738 31.10 -17.33 13.66
#